data_AF-A0A420I0G5-F1
#
_entry.id   AF-A0A420I0G5-F1
#
_cell.length_a   1.000
_cell.length_b   1.000
_cell.length_c   1.000
_cell.angle_alpha   90.00
_cell.angle_beta   90.00
_cell.angle_gamma   90.00
#
_symmetry.space_group_name_H-M   'P 1'
#
loop_
_entity.id
_entity.type
_entity.pdbx_description
1 polymer ?
#
loop_
_entity_poly.entity_id
_entity_poly.type
_entity_poly.pdbx_seq_one_letter_code
_entity_poly.pdbx_strand_id
1 'polypeptide(L)'
;MDKISLFSCNKGISSSLDSSKEQSKPEEQASKLSISSKAIHSDDFLNGDQRDVAPPLHVSTTFRYNNDPDSLVSSREHDTQTSPRGTHIYSRISNPNTTRLEIILSEILKGPTLTYSSGLSAFHALLVFLNPKNIAITDGYHGCHGVVEIHQKLTGLRKISLDCDPQELRPGDIVHVETPLNPTGKAMNLKYYAEKAHSRGAFLTVDATFGPPPLQDPFLWGADIVMHSGTKFMSGHSDLLCGVLTINPSRNQENWHSKLYQERVYLGNVMGSLEGWLGIRSVRTLELRVVRQSNNAFKLVEWFHSALNAEKNKTHVSNHRDTDVVQKVLSNIEHASLQLEAIKSGWLLQQMPNGFGSVFSITMREEDFARKLPSKLNLFHHATSLGGVESLIEWRTMSDSKLATGKFYPRDIGRSSKLSNGAVVWQFGDTFQYNFRGDFLGLTDNTCSVGRVQDPTLSSFSKAANGSLEDATTINSSFGDQILTPLLGPFPYFQGPNTKNIKLWPFSGIVEHSACSEFLRGWTFYELATYIDGSVETDIQAVVVAEVTFQNKTEITKATLVGPCDHLLFRSNEPRFGSFCILQGDENYLYAYGHLTPTKNVGLSRVPIDRAASRDDYRYWDGKNWTKAIENSKPVITKMQHGQIFRTYLFGLNSPYKYAFFGCNSLGDSKAVLGRGIAPEGPWQMETLDLKTYALNKDKTPFQYCFYPHPWASSERNGDLLITWSEGGMDGNVIAVQLRFETAEFPT
;
A
#
# COMPACT_ATOMS: atom_id res chain seq x y z
N MET A 1 -24.75 -17.05 -18.78
CA MET A 1 -23.32 -16.94 -19.16
C MET A 1 -22.97 -18.13 -20.05
N ASP A 2 -23.75 -18.38 -21.11
CA ASP A 2 -23.73 -19.68 -21.82
C ASP A 2 -22.90 -19.66 -23.11
N LYS A 3 -21.75 -19.00 -23.11
CA LYS A 3 -20.78 -19.04 -24.21
C LYS A 3 -19.33 -18.91 -23.72
N ILE A 4 -18.87 -19.85 -22.88
CA ILE A 4 -17.44 -20.14 -22.72
C ILE A 4 -17.29 -21.67 -22.76
N SER A 5 -17.37 -22.22 -23.96
CA SER A 5 -17.07 -23.63 -24.25
C SER A 5 -16.29 -23.67 -25.56
N LEU A 6 -15.04 -23.22 -25.52
CA LEU A 6 -14.09 -23.37 -26.62
C LEU A 6 -12.68 -23.62 -26.05
N PHE A 7 -12.48 -24.84 -25.55
CA PHE A 7 -11.15 -25.46 -25.48
C PHE A 7 -11.28 -26.92 -25.90
N SER A 8 -11.50 -27.14 -27.20
CA SER A 8 -11.31 -28.43 -27.84
C SER A 8 -10.02 -28.37 -28.65
N CYS A 9 -8.97 -29.00 -28.12
CA CYS A 9 -7.76 -29.29 -28.86
C CYS A 9 -8.07 -30.45 -29.81
N ASN A 10 -8.23 -30.16 -31.11
CA ASN A 10 -8.00 -31.09 -32.24
C ASN A 10 -8.42 -30.41 -33.55
N LYS A 11 -7.44 -30.06 -34.40
CA LYS A 11 -7.63 -30.02 -35.85
C LYS A 11 -6.59 -30.93 -36.48
N GLY A 12 -7.07 -32.03 -37.03
CA GLY A 12 -6.28 -32.97 -37.82
C GLY A 12 -5.73 -32.30 -39.06
N ILE A 13 -4.47 -32.61 -39.36
CA ILE A 13 -3.80 -32.25 -40.59
C ILE A 13 -4.14 -33.35 -41.61
N SER A 14 -4.91 -33.02 -42.64
CA SER A 14 -5.09 -33.87 -43.81
C SER A 14 -3.91 -33.66 -44.75
N SER A 15 -3.14 -34.72 -45.00
CA SER A 15 -2.04 -34.76 -45.97
C SER A 15 -2.56 -34.93 -47.39
N SER A 16 -2.34 -33.94 -48.25
CA SER A 16 -2.22 -34.14 -49.69
C SER A 16 -0.86 -33.59 -50.11
N LEU A 17 0.08 -34.50 -50.36
CA LEU A 17 1.42 -34.21 -50.87
C LEU A 17 1.30 -33.83 -52.34
N ASP A 18 1.58 -32.57 -52.65
CA ASP A 18 1.78 -32.09 -54.01
C ASP A 18 3.29 -31.80 -54.18
N SER A 19 3.94 -32.62 -54.99
CA SER A 19 5.40 -32.73 -55.07
C SER A 19 5.97 -31.81 -56.15
N SER A 20 6.03 -30.50 -55.91
CA SER A 20 6.85 -29.57 -56.73
C SER A 20 6.99 -28.16 -56.13
N LYS A 21 7.67 -28.01 -54.98
CA LYS A 21 8.12 -26.68 -54.52
C LYS A 21 9.56 -26.70 -54.03
N GLU A 22 10.33 -25.76 -54.55
CA GLU A 22 11.72 -25.45 -54.24
C GLU A 22 11.98 -25.47 -52.73
N GLN A 23 13.08 -26.11 -52.31
CA GLN A 23 13.52 -26.15 -50.92
C GLN A 23 13.96 -24.74 -50.47
N SER A 24 13.13 -24.09 -49.66
CA SER A 24 13.48 -22.87 -48.91
C SER A 24 14.75 -23.10 -48.07
N LYS A 25 15.61 -22.09 -47.94
CA LYS A 25 16.86 -22.17 -47.15
C LYS A 25 16.58 -22.68 -45.71
N PRO A 26 17.49 -23.44 -45.07
CA PRO A 26 17.26 -24.01 -43.72
C PRO A 26 16.85 -22.99 -42.65
N GLU A 27 17.41 -21.78 -42.72
CA GLU A 27 17.08 -20.64 -41.83
C GLU A 27 15.61 -20.19 -41.96
N GLU A 28 15.04 -20.29 -43.16
CA GLU A 28 13.65 -19.92 -43.45
C GLU A 28 12.64 -20.95 -42.93
N GLN A 29 13.08 -22.21 -42.79
CA GLN A 29 12.29 -23.28 -42.16
C GLN A 29 12.37 -23.24 -40.63
N ALA A 30 13.52 -22.86 -40.06
CA ALA A 30 13.73 -22.73 -38.62
C ALA A 30 12.83 -21.65 -37.98
N SER A 31 12.60 -20.52 -38.68
CA SER A 31 11.73 -19.45 -38.18
C SER A 31 10.26 -19.89 -37.99
N LYS A 32 9.80 -20.89 -38.76
CA LYS A 32 8.45 -21.46 -38.75
C LYS A 32 8.25 -22.58 -37.71
N LEU A 33 9.30 -22.96 -36.98
CA LEU A 33 9.22 -24.00 -35.97
C LEU A 33 8.37 -23.54 -34.77
N SER A 34 7.74 -24.52 -34.10
CA SER A 34 7.01 -24.27 -32.85
C SER A 34 7.95 -23.82 -31.74
N ILE A 35 7.40 -23.20 -30.70
CA ILE A 35 8.20 -22.76 -29.55
C ILE A 35 8.91 -23.94 -28.86
N SER A 36 8.26 -25.10 -28.70
CA SER A 36 8.91 -26.33 -28.23
C SER A 36 10.09 -26.75 -29.10
N SER A 37 9.93 -26.74 -30.43
CA SER A 37 11.02 -27.13 -31.34
C SER A 37 12.21 -26.17 -31.23
N LYS A 38 11.96 -24.86 -31.15
CA LYS A 38 13.02 -23.85 -30.93
C LYS A 38 13.70 -24.03 -29.58
N ALA A 39 12.92 -24.26 -28.51
CA ALA A 39 13.45 -24.50 -27.17
C ALA A 39 14.41 -25.71 -27.11
N ILE A 40 14.24 -26.69 -28.00
CA ILE A 40 15.07 -27.90 -28.06
C ILE A 40 16.29 -27.72 -28.96
N HIS A 41 16.14 -27.09 -30.13
CA HIS A 41 17.09 -27.22 -31.24
C HIS A 41 17.80 -25.92 -31.65
N SER A 42 17.39 -24.76 -31.13
CA SER A 42 17.94 -23.48 -31.59
C SER A 42 19.45 -23.31 -31.33
N ASP A 43 20.05 -24.10 -30.42
CA ASP A 43 21.49 -24.09 -30.16
C ASP A 43 22.27 -25.22 -30.85
N ASP A 44 21.63 -26.09 -31.65
CA ASP A 44 22.26 -27.28 -32.22
C ASP A 44 23.48 -26.96 -33.10
N PHE A 45 23.47 -25.81 -33.79
CA PHE A 45 24.59 -25.37 -34.61
C PHE A 45 25.88 -25.10 -33.82
N LEU A 46 25.78 -24.89 -32.50
CA LEU A 46 26.94 -24.70 -31.61
C LEU A 46 27.64 -26.02 -31.25
N ASN A 47 27.07 -27.18 -31.58
CA ASN A 47 27.72 -28.48 -31.31
C ASN A 47 28.98 -28.68 -32.18
N GLY A 48 29.04 -28.10 -33.39
CA GLY A 48 30.19 -28.26 -34.28
C GLY A 48 30.50 -29.75 -34.54
N ASP A 49 31.73 -30.17 -34.20
CA ASP A 49 32.17 -31.58 -34.33
C ASP A 49 31.89 -32.43 -33.07
N GLN A 50 31.35 -31.82 -32.00
CA GLN A 50 30.99 -32.55 -30.78
C GLN A 50 29.83 -33.52 -31.06
N ARG A 51 29.93 -34.73 -30.51
CA ARG A 51 28.94 -35.79 -30.69
C ARG A 51 27.93 -35.87 -29.55
N ASP A 52 28.06 -35.01 -28.55
CA ASP A 52 27.15 -34.97 -27.40
C ASP A 52 25.80 -34.40 -27.83
N VAL A 53 24.71 -35.11 -27.53
CA VAL A 53 23.34 -34.63 -27.81
C VAL A 53 22.91 -33.56 -26.81
N ALA A 54 23.35 -33.70 -25.55
CA ALA A 54 23.13 -32.69 -24.51
C ALA A 54 24.40 -31.85 -24.36
N PRO A 55 24.31 -30.51 -24.35
CA PRO A 55 25.49 -29.67 -24.17
C PRO A 55 26.21 -29.98 -22.84
N PRO A 56 27.54 -30.11 -22.85
CA PRO A 56 28.31 -30.35 -21.63
C PRO A 56 28.27 -29.16 -20.67
N LEU A 57 28.48 -29.42 -19.37
CA LEU A 57 28.65 -28.38 -18.35
C LEU A 57 30.11 -27.86 -18.37
N HIS A 58 30.28 -26.57 -18.67
CA HIS A 58 31.58 -25.92 -18.77
C HIS A 58 31.87 -25.02 -17.57
N VAL A 59 32.55 -25.55 -16.57
CA VAL A 59 32.92 -24.81 -15.33
C VAL A 59 34.18 -23.96 -15.43
N SER A 60 34.83 -23.91 -16.60
CA SER A 60 36.06 -23.13 -16.76
C SER A 60 35.80 -21.63 -16.61
N THR A 61 36.77 -20.90 -16.07
CA THR A 61 36.77 -19.43 -15.99
C THR A 61 37.57 -18.78 -17.11
N THR A 62 38.54 -19.49 -17.68
CA THR A 62 39.49 -18.99 -18.68
C THR A 62 39.68 -20.03 -19.79
N PHE A 63 40.09 -19.57 -20.98
CA PHE A 63 40.21 -20.40 -22.17
C PHE A 63 41.59 -20.20 -22.80
N ARG A 64 42.15 -21.27 -23.37
CA ARG A 64 43.47 -21.24 -24.00
C ARG A 64 43.37 -20.58 -25.38
N TYR A 65 44.33 -19.73 -25.71
CA TYR A 65 44.52 -19.24 -27.07
C TYR A 65 45.10 -20.33 -27.98
N ASN A 66 45.03 -20.11 -29.30
CA ASN A 66 45.68 -20.99 -30.26
C ASN A 66 47.21 -20.95 -30.08
N ASN A 67 47.88 -22.09 -30.23
CA ASN A 67 49.33 -22.18 -30.19
C ASN A 67 49.98 -21.78 -31.53
N ASP A 68 49.22 -21.82 -32.62
CA ASP A 68 49.65 -21.37 -33.94
C ASP A 68 49.52 -19.83 -34.05
N PRO A 69 50.63 -19.09 -34.20
CA PRO A 69 50.60 -17.62 -34.30
C PRO A 69 49.75 -17.09 -35.44
N ASP A 70 49.66 -17.81 -36.57
CA ASP A 70 48.87 -17.40 -37.73
C ASP A 70 47.37 -17.58 -37.51
N SER A 71 47.00 -18.37 -36.49
CA SER A 71 45.63 -18.62 -36.07
C SER A 71 45.22 -17.82 -34.81
N LEU A 72 46.05 -16.87 -34.37
CA LEU A 72 45.70 -15.97 -33.26
C LEU A 72 44.70 -14.91 -33.74
N VAL A 73 43.60 -14.77 -32.99
CA VAL A 73 42.54 -13.79 -33.28
C VAL A 73 42.49 -12.77 -32.15
N SER A 74 42.37 -11.49 -32.49
CA SER A 74 42.23 -10.42 -31.50
C SER A 74 40.89 -10.52 -30.77
N SER A 75 40.84 -10.11 -29.50
CA SER A 75 39.58 -10.01 -28.74
C SER A 75 38.54 -9.11 -29.39
N ARG A 76 38.96 -8.17 -30.25
CA ARG A 76 38.08 -7.29 -31.03
C ARG A 76 37.42 -7.99 -32.23
N GLU A 77 38.02 -9.08 -32.69
CA GLU A 77 37.59 -9.86 -33.86
C GLU A 77 36.85 -11.14 -33.46
N HIS A 78 36.86 -11.48 -32.16
CA HIS A 78 36.12 -12.60 -31.63
C HIS A 78 34.62 -12.32 -31.57
N ASP A 79 33.85 -13.04 -32.38
CA ASP A 79 32.42 -13.17 -32.15
C ASP A 79 32.17 -14.06 -30.92
N THR A 80 31.86 -13.41 -29.81
CA THR A 80 31.60 -14.06 -28.51
C THR A 80 30.13 -14.45 -28.32
N GLN A 81 29.25 -14.09 -29.27
CA GLN A 81 27.79 -14.25 -29.15
C GLN A 81 27.24 -15.31 -30.11
N THR A 82 27.85 -15.56 -31.27
CA THR A 82 27.31 -16.52 -32.26
C THR A 82 28.30 -17.59 -32.75
N SER A 83 29.58 -17.53 -32.35
CA SER A 83 30.57 -18.48 -32.88
C SER A 83 30.52 -19.85 -32.18
N PRO A 84 30.43 -20.97 -32.94
CA PRO A 84 30.45 -22.34 -32.41
C PRO A 84 31.78 -22.79 -31.78
N ARG A 85 32.90 -22.08 -32.02
CA ARG A 85 34.25 -22.55 -31.65
C ARG A 85 35.07 -21.47 -30.98
N GLY A 86 35.59 -21.77 -29.77
CA GLY A 86 36.88 -21.25 -29.28
C GLY A 86 37.04 -19.73 -29.16
N THR A 87 35.95 -18.95 -29.22
CA THR A 87 36.01 -17.49 -29.09
C THR A 87 35.85 -17.00 -27.67
N HIS A 88 35.55 -17.90 -26.73
CA HIS A 88 35.54 -17.55 -25.32
C HIS A 88 36.96 -17.26 -24.85
N ILE A 89 37.14 -16.14 -24.17
CA ILE A 89 38.42 -15.71 -23.60
C ILE A 89 38.36 -15.83 -22.08
N TYR A 90 37.27 -15.34 -21.49
CA TYR A 90 37.06 -15.32 -20.05
C TYR A 90 35.55 -15.40 -19.75
N SER A 91 35.14 -16.23 -18.80
CA SER A 91 33.73 -16.60 -18.59
C SER A 91 32.82 -15.45 -18.16
N ARG A 92 33.37 -14.35 -17.64
CA ARG A 92 32.64 -13.11 -17.38
C ARG A 92 32.25 -12.37 -18.66
N ILE A 93 32.98 -12.57 -19.75
CA ILE A 93 32.67 -12.00 -21.07
C ILE A 93 31.62 -12.89 -21.73
N SER A 94 31.97 -14.15 -21.96
CA SER A 94 31.10 -15.17 -22.54
C SER A 94 31.52 -16.55 -22.05
N ASN A 95 30.57 -17.47 -21.93
CA ASN A 95 30.82 -18.87 -21.61
C ASN A 95 29.86 -19.79 -22.37
N PRO A 96 30.25 -21.05 -22.67
CA PRO A 96 29.45 -21.93 -23.53
C PRO A 96 28.00 -22.17 -23.07
N ASN A 97 27.76 -22.34 -21.76
CA ASN A 97 26.42 -22.65 -21.25
C ASN A 97 25.50 -21.43 -21.31
N THR A 98 25.98 -20.26 -20.88
CA THR A 98 25.21 -19.01 -20.95
C THR A 98 24.92 -18.61 -22.39
N THR A 99 25.90 -18.70 -23.29
CA THR A 99 25.71 -18.37 -24.71
C THR A 99 24.63 -19.24 -25.35
N ARG A 100 24.64 -20.56 -25.10
CA ARG A 100 23.59 -21.47 -25.59
C ARG A 100 22.22 -21.12 -25.03
N LEU A 101 22.12 -20.86 -23.72
CA LEU A 101 20.85 -20.47 -23.12
C LEU A 101 20.31 -19.17 -23.74
N GLU A 102 21.17 -18.17 -23.95
CA GLU A 102 20.80 -16.88 -24.53
C GLU A 102 20.31 -17.00 -25.97
N ILE A 103 20.90 -17.90 -26.77
CA ILE A 103 20.42 -18.21 -28.13
C ILE A 103 19.03 -18.84 -28.09
N ILE A 104 18.84 -19.87 -27.26
CA ILE A 104 17.53 -20.53 -27.12
C ILE A 104 16.47 -19.52 -26.65
N LEU A 105 16.80 -18.73 -25.63
CA LEU A 105 15.91 -17.70 -25.11
C LEU A 105 15.59 -16.64 -26.17
N SER A 106 16.58 -16.23 -26.96
CA SER A 106 16.37 -15.24 -28.03
C SER A 106 15.37 -15.71 -29.07
N GLU A 107 15.40 -16.99 -29.41
CA GLU A 107 14.47 -17.61 -30.35
C GLU A 107 13.05 -17.75 -29.80
N ILE A 108 12.89 -18.16 -28.53
CA ILE A 108 11.56 -18.37 -27.93
C ILE A 108 10.91 -17.06 -27.43
N LEU A 109 11.73 -16.06 -27.07
CA LEU A 109 11.29 -14.71 -26.66
C LEU A 109 11.26 -13.72 -27.85
N LYS A 110 11.71 -14.15 -29.04
CA LYS A 110 11.64 -13.40 -30.31
C LYS A 110 12.44 -12.09 -30.31
N GLY A 111 13.57 -12.07 -29.62
CA GLY A 111 14.48 -10.92 -29.62
C GLY A 111 15.83 -11.21 -28.99
N PRO A 112 16.87 -10.40 -29.25
CA PRO A 112 18.18 -10.58 -28.62
C PRO A 112 18.07 -10.60 -27.09
N THR A 113 18.64 -11.62 -26.45
CA THR A 113 18.44 -11.89 -25.03
C THR A 113 19.75 -12.04 -24.26
N LEU A 114 19.79 -11.45 -23.07
CA LEU A 114 20.87 -11.59 -22.11
C LEU A 114 20.35 -12.14 -20.78
N THR A 115 21.17 -12.97 -20.15
CA THR A 115 20.91 -13.57 -18.84
C THR A 115 21.76 -12.92 -17.74
N TYR A 116 21.23 -12.94 -16.52
CA TYR A 116 21.82 -12.36 -15.32
C TYR A 116 21.67 -13.34 -14.15
N SER A 117 22.44 -13.12 -13.08
CA SER A 117 22.45 -13.98 -11.89
C SER A 117 21.13 -14.03 -11.11
N SER A 118 20.23 -13.05 -11.30
CA SER A 118 18.88 -13.06 -10.72
C SER A 118 17.96 -12.08 -11.45
N GLY A 119 16.64 -12.19 -11.24
CA GLY A 119 15.68 -11.20 -11.74
C GLY A 119 15.98 -9.78 -11.27
N LEU A 120 16.42 -9.59 -10.01
CA LEU A 120 16.81 -8.28 -9.51
C LEU A 120 18.09 -7.75 -10.17
N SER A 121 19.03 -8.62 -10.49
CA SER A 121 20.24 -8.26 -11.22
C SER A 121 19.92 -7.82 -12.66
N ALA A 122 18.94 -8.46 -13.30
CA ALA A 122 18.42 -8.04 -14.60
C ALA A 122 17.72 -6.67 -14.51
N PHE A 123 16.83 -6.46 -13.53
CA PHE A 123 16.16 -5.17 -13.35
C PHE A 123 17.15 -4.04 -13.02
N HIS A 124 18.15 -4.33 -12.19
CA HIS A 124 19.23 -3.40 -11.89
C HIS A 124 20.01 -3.01 -13.14
N ALA A 125 20.40 -3.99 -13.97
CA ALA A 125 21.08 -3.74 -15.24
C ALA A 125 20.22 -2.91 -16.21
N LEU A 126 18.90 -3.18 -16.27
CA LEU A 126 17.95 -2.40 -17.06
C LEU A 126 17.94 -0.92 -16.64
N LEU A 127 17.93 -0.63 -15.34
CA LEU A 127 17.97 0.75 -14.84
C LEU A 127 19.32 1.42 -15.02
N VAL A 128 20.44 0.68 -14.92
CA VAL A 128 21.77 1.22 -15.25
C VAL A 128 21.84 1.61 -16.72
N PHE A 129 21.35 0.74 -17.60
CA PHE A 129 21.40 0.92 -19.05
C PHE A 129 20.55 2.09 -19.52
N LEU A 130 19.28 2.14 -19.10
CA LEU A 130 18.34 3.19 -19.52
C LEU A 130 18.53 4.49 -18.74
N ASN A 131 19.05 4.42 -17.51
CA ASN A 131 19.34 5.56 -16.62
C ASN A 131 18.23 6.64 -16.58
N PRO A 132 16.97 6.25 -16.28
CA PRO A 132 15.84 7.18 -16.33
C PRO A 132 15.90 8.25 -15.24
N LYS A 133 15.16 9.35 -15.43
CA LYS A 133 14.92 10.35 -14.37
C LYS A 133 13.68 10.04 -13.57
N ASN A 134 12.65 9.51 -14.22
CA ASN A 134 11.45 8.99 -13.58
C ASN A 134 11.18 7.54 -13.99
N ILE A 135 10.68 6.76 -13.04
CA ILE A 135 10.10 5.43 -13.28
C ILE A 135 8.65 5.42 -12.83
N ALA A 136 7.72 5.22 -13.76
CA ALA A 136 6.30 4.98 -13.49
C ALA A 136 6.08 3.48 -13.28
N ILE A 137 5.65 3.09 -12.08
CA ILE A 137 5.56 1.69 -11.64
C ILE A 137 4.50 1.53 -10.53
N THR A 138 3.77 0.41 -10.54
CA THR A 138 2.83 0.00 -9.46
C THR A 138 3.59 -0.54 -8.23
N ASP A 139 2.89 -1.02 -7.20
CA ASP A 139 3.52 -1.65 -6.03
C ASP A 139 4.11 -3.06 -6.30
N GLY A 140 3.54 -3.81 -7.24
CA GLY A 140 4.02 -5.12 -7.77
C GLY A 140 5.01 -5.94 -6.93
N TYR A 141 6.06 -6.44 -7.57
CA TYR A 141 7.12 -7.16 -6.89
C TYR A 141 8.01 -6.23 -6.05
N HIS A 142 7.96 -6.41 -4.72
CA HIS A 142 8.72 -5.61 -3.75
C HIS A 142 10.22 -5.51 -4.04
N GLY A 143 10.83 -6.54 -4.64
CA GLY A 143 12.26 -6.53 -4.93
C GLY A 143 12.64 -5.48 -5.98
N CYS A 144 11.79 -5.22 -6.98
CA CYS A 144 12.02 -4.13 -7.94
C CYS A 144 12.03 -2.78 -7.23
N HIS A 145 11.20 -2.59 -6.20
CA HIS A 145 11.23 -1.35 -5.40
C HIS A 145 12.52 -1.17 -4.61
N GLY A 146 13.08 -2.23 -4.03
CA GLY A 146 14.39 -2.14 -3.39
C GLY A 146 15.49 -1.71 -4.37
N VAL A 147 15.44 -2.20 -5.61
CA VAL A 147 16.36 -1.76 -6.67
C VAL A 147 16.10 -0.31 -7.08
N VAL A 148 14.83 0.12 -7.19
CA VAL A 148 14.49 1.52 -7.44
C VAL A 148 15.06 2.41 -6.33
N GLU A 149 14.86 2.07 -5.04
CA GLU A 149 15.36 2.81 -3.88
C GLU A 149 16.88 3.01 -3.93
N ILE A 150 17.64 1.99 -4.34
CA ILE A 150 19.08 2.10 -4.61
C ILE A 150 19.36 3.16 -5.68
N HIS A 151 18.62 3.14 -6.79
CA HIS A 151 18.78 4.12 -7.87
C HIS A 151 18.33 5.53 -7.47
N GLN A 152 17.31 5.68 -6.61
CA GLN A 152 16.93 6.99 -6.07
C GLN A 152 18.11 7.62 -5.32
N LYS A 153 18.82 6.82 -4.53
CA LYS A 153 20.03 7.25 -3.81
C LYS A 153 21.19 7.56 -4.74
N LEU A 154 21.41 6.77 -5.80
CA LEU A 154 22.58 6.89 -6.67
C LEU A 154 22.44 7.99 -7.73
N THR A 155 21.25 8.16 -8.32
CA THR A 155 21.04 9.01 -9.50
C THR A 155 19.99 10.09 -9.32
N GLY A 156 19.27 10.09 -8.19
CA GLY A 156 18.11 10.94 -7.96
C GLY A 156 16.86 10.49 -8.72
N LEU A 157 16.80 9.22 -9.16
CA LEU A 157 15.61 8.63 -9.78
C LEU A 157 14.36 8.88 -8.94
N ARG A 158 13.28 9.34 -9.58
CA ARG A 158 11.98 9.51 -8.92
C ARG A 158 11.05 8.36 -9.29
N LYS A 159 10.53 7.66 -8.28
CA LYS A 159 9.40 6.73 -8.44
C LYS A 159 8.10 7.54 -8.53
N ILE A 160 7.33 7.35 -9.60
CA ILE A 160 6.00 7.94 -9.81
C ILE A 160 4.95 6.84 -10.02
N SER A 161 3.67 7.19 -9.88
CA SER A 161 2.56 6.24 -10.08
C SER A 161 2.50 5.76 -11.53
N LEU A 162 2.17 4.48 -11.75
CA LEU A 162 1.89 3.98 -13.11
C LEU A 162 0.71 4.71 -13.77
N ASP A 163 -0.22 5.24 -12.97
CA ASP A 163 -1.40 5.99 -13.42
C ASP A 163 -1.16 7.51 -13.54
N CYS A 164 0.11 7.96 -13.49
CA CYS A 164 0.47 9.37 -13.64
C CYS A 164 -0.10 10.02 -14.92
N ASP A 165 -0.20 11.35 -14.97
CA ASP A 165 -0.49 12.01 -16.24
C ASP A 165 0.68 11.74 -17.22
N PRO A 166 0.44 11.39 -18.49
CA PRO A 166 1.50 11.29 -19.49
C PRO A 166 2.42 12.53 -19.52
N GLN A 167 1.93 13.73 -19.21
CA GLN A 167 2.74 14.95 -19.16
C GLN A 167 3.88 14.90 -18.13
N GLU A 168 3.78 14.06 -17.10
CA GLU A 168 4.83 13.86 -16.10
C GLU A 168 6.03 13.09 -16.65
N LEU A 169 5.84 12.32 -17.73
CA LEU A 169 6.88 11.55 -18.41
C LEU A 169 7.68 12.43 -19.36
N ARG A 170 8.98 12.14 -19.43
CA ARG A 170 9.97 12.79 -20.29
C ARG A 170 10.66 11.78 -21.20
N PRO A 171 11.31 12.23 -22.29
CA PRO A 171 12.11 11.33 -23.12
C PRO A 171 13.16 10.57 -22.31
N GLY A 172 13.20 9.25 -22.48
CA GLY A 172 14.10 8.35 -21.74
C GLY A 172 13.62 7.89 -20.36
N ASP A 173 12.48 8.40 -19.86
CA ASP A 173 11.86 7.83 -18.65
C ASP A 173 11.32 6.42 -18.91
N ILE A 174 11.03 5.68 -17.84
CA ILE A 174 10.51 4.32 -17.94
C ILE A 174 9.08 4.24 -17.43
N VAL A 175 8.22 3.60 -18.21
CA VAL A 175 6.97 3.00 -17.76
C VAL A 175 7.23 1.51 -17.56
N HIS A 176 7.28 1.06 -16.31
CA HIS A 176 7.56 -0.34 -15.96
C HIS A 176 6.26 -1.05 -15.55
N VAL A 177 5.85 -2.03 -16.36
CA VAL A 177 4.58 -2.75 -16.18
C VAL A 177 4.86 -4.21 -15.84
N GLU A 178 4.42 -4.65 -14.66
CA GLU A 178 4.39 -6.07 -14.31
C GLU A 178 3.04 -6.67 -14.70
N THR A 179 3.01 -7.60 -15.64
CA THR A 179 1.75 -8.24 -16.05
C THR A 179 1.95 -9.71 -16.44
N PRO A 180 1.18 -10.63 -15.85
CA PRO A 180 0.29 -10.45 -14.70
C PRO A 180 0.99 -10.00 -13.40
N LEU A 181 0.26 -9.28 -12.55
CA LEU A 181 0.77 -8.58 -11.36
C LEU A 181 0.87 -9.48 -10.12
N ASN A 182 2.03 -9.55 -9.47
CA ASN A 182 2.20 -10.15 -8.16
C ASN A 182 1.54 -9.29 -7.05
N PRO A 183 0.77 -9.86 -6.11
CA PRO A 183 0.38 -11.27 -5.96
C PRO A 183 -0.94 -11.66 -6.63
N THR A 184 -1.68 -10.69 -7.18
CA THR A 184 -3.07 -10.88 -7.62
C THR A 184 -3.24 -11.73 -8.88
N GLY A 185 -2.20 -11.86 -9.70
CA GLY A 185 -2.28 -12.49 -11.02
C GLY A 185 -3.16 -11.74 -12.03
N LYS A 186 -3.51 -10.47 -11.77
CA LYS A 186 -4.28 -9.62 -12.70
C LYS A 186 -3.39 -9.11 -13.83
N ALA A 187 -3.92 -9.10 -15.04
CA ALA A 187 -3.25 -8.57 -16.22
C ALA A 187 -3.51 -7.07 -16.41
N MET A 188 -2.53 -6.38 -16.99
CA MET A 188 -2.60 -4.98 -17.40
C MET A 188 -2.54 -4.85 -18.93
N ASN A 189 -3.22 -3.83 -19.47
CA ASN A 189 -3.28 -3.60 -20.91
C ASN A 189 -1.96 -2.97 -21.42
N LEU A 190 -1.10 -3.78 -22.02
CA LEU A 190 0.21 -3.33 -22.48
C LEU A 190 0.13 -2.27 -23.57
N LYS A 191 -0.84 -2.40 -24.50
CA LYS A 191 -1.01 -1.44 -25.60
C LYS A 191 -1.23 -0.03 -25.07
N TYR A 192 -2.10 0.10 -24.07
CA TYR A 192 -2.36 1.39 -23.41
C TYR A 192 -1.09 2.00 -22.82
N TYR A 193 -0.29 1.21 -22.10
CA TYR A 193 0.94 1.72 -21.47
C TYR A 193 2.06 1.99 -22.48
N ALA A 194 2.11 1.26 -23.60
CA ALA A 194 3.02 1.55 -24.71
C ALA A 194 2.68 2.90 -25.34
N GLU A 195 1.40 3.12 -25.68
CA GLU A 195 0.92 4.40 -26.24
C GLU A 195 1.23 5.56 -25.29
N LYS A 196 0.98 5.37 -23.98
CA LYS A 196 1.32 6.35 -22.94
C LYS A 196 2.82 6.67 -22.92
N ALA A 197 3.69 5.66 -22.83
CA ALA A 197 5.13 5.85 -22.77
C ALA A 197 5.67 6.53 -24.04
N HIS A 198 5.35 5.97 -25.21
CA HIS A 198 5.90 6.41 -26.49
C HIS A 198 5.42 7.80 -26.89
N SER A 199 4.21 8.23 -26.46
CA SER A 199 3.72 9.60 -26.68
C SER A 199 4.62 10.71 -26.10
N ARG A 200 5.53 10.33 -25.19
CA ARG A 200 6.45 11.24 -24.48
C ARG A 200 7.92 10.93 -24.73
N GLY A 201 8.21 9.96 -25.61
CA GLY A 201 9.57 9.44 -25.81
C GLY A 201 10.11 8.63 -24.64
N ALA A 202 9.25 8.21 -23.69
CA ALA A 202 9.58 7.27 -22.64
C ALA A 202 9.57 5.83 -23.18
N PHE A 203 10.17 4.89 -22.46
CA PHE A 203 10.24 3.49 -22.83
C PHE A 203 9.25 2.64 -22.02
N LEU A 204 8.64 1.65 -22.66
CA LEU A 204 7.86 0.62 -21.99
C LEU A 204 8.76 -0.57 -21.68
N THR A 205 8.92 -0.89 -20.39
CA THR A 205 9.59 -2.12 -19.95
C THR A 205 8.56 -3.01 -19.26
N VAL A 206 8.59 -4.32 -19.55
CA VAL A 206 7.56 -5.24 -19.07
C VAL A 206 8.19 -6.37 -18.26
N ASP A 207 7.82 -6.50 -16.98
CA ASP A 207 8.05 -7.74 -16.25
C ASP A 207 6.93 -8.73 -16.61
N ALA A 208 7.29 -9.72 -17.44
CA ALA A 208 6.38 -10.76 -17.92
C ALA A 208 6.61 -12.08 -17.18
N THR A 209 7.17 -12.06 -15.97
CA THR A 209 7.49 -13.26 -15.19
C THR A 209 6.26 -14.17 -15.01
N PHE A 210 5.05 -13.63 -14.80
CA PHE A 210 3.83 -14.43 -14.61
C PHE A 210 3.11 -14.79 -15.91
N GLY A 211 3.56 -14.24 -17.04
CA GLY A 211 3.05 -14.53 -18.38
C GLY A 211 4.17 -14.97 -19.34
N PRO A 212 4.99 -15.98 -18.99
CA PRO A 212 6.05 -16.44 -19.87
C PRO A 212 5.45 -17.06 -21.15
N PRO A 213 6.25 -17.20 -22.22
CA PRO A 213 5.81 -17.94 -23.40
C PRO A 213 5.32 -19.36 -23.05
N PRO A 214 4.27 -19.87 -23.70
CA PRO A 214 3.55 -19.25 -24.82
C PRO A 214 2.39 -18.32 -24.41
N LEU A 215 2.23 -17.99 -23.13
CA LEU A 215 1.02 -17.29 -22.65
C LEU A 215 0.87 -15.89 -23.22
N GLN A 216 1.96 -15.13 -23.27
CA GLN A 216 1.97 -13.73 -23.70
C GLN A 216 3.25 -13.40 -24.46
N ASP A 217 3.13 -12.47 -25.42
CA ASP A 217 4.25 -11.86 -26.14
C ASP A 217 4.13 -10.33 -26.03
N PRO A 218 4.85 -9.70 -25.08
CA PRO A 218 4.74 -8.25 -24.86
C PRO A 218 5.22 -7.39 -26.03
N PHE A 219 6.08 -7.89 -26.92
CA PHE A 219 6.59 -7.11 -28.05
C PHE A 219 5.50 -6.78 -29.06
N LEU A 220 4.50 -7.64 -29.21
CA LEU A 220 3.31 -7.36 -30.04
C LEU A 220 2.51 -6.15 -29.55
N TRP A 221 2.72 -5.74 -28.29
CA TRP A 221 1.98 -4.66 -27.63
C TRP A 221 2.85 -3.44 -27.32
N GLY A 222 4.05 -3.36 -27.92
CA GLY A 222 4.90 -2.17 -27.87
C GLY A 222 5.94 -2.15 -26.74
N ALA A 223 6.22 -3.27 -26.08
CA ALA A 223 7.32 -3.33 -25.12
C ALA A 223 8.68 -3.06 -25.81
N ASP A 224 9.55 -2.29 -25.15
CA ASP A 224 10.92 -2.02 -25.61
C ASP A 224 11.92 -3.05 -25.07
N ILE A 225 11.76 -3.42 -23.80
CA ILE A 225 12.50 -4.49 -23.14
C ILE A 225 11.51 -5.35 -22.34
N VAL A 226 11.61 -6.67 -22.52
CA VAL A 226 10.88 -7.65 -21.70
C VAL A 226 11.85 -8.26 -20.69
N MET A 227 11.41 -8.29 -19.45
CA MET A 227 12.12 -8.89 -18.34
C MET A 227 11.38 -10.13 -17.86
N HIS A 228 12.15 -11.17 -17.50
CA HIS A 228 11.66 -12.28 -16.70
C HIS A 228 12.61 -12.57 -15.53
N SER A 229 12.05 -12.91 -14.38
CA SER A 229 12.77 -13.72 -13.39
C SER A 229 12.81 -15.16 -13.88
N GLY A 230 13.93 -15.53 -14.53
CA GLY A 230 14.19 -16.89 -14.99
C GLY A 230 14.17 -17.94 -13.87
N THR A 231 14.33 -17.52 -12.62
CA THR A 231 14.12 -18.31 -11.40
C THR A 231 12.76 -19.01 -11.34
N LYS A 232 11.74 -18.42 -11.95
CA LYS A 232 10.34 -18.86 -11.82
C LYS A 232 10.01 -19.90 -12.87
N PHE A 233 9.12 -19.58 -13.80
CA PHE A 233 8.63 -20.53 -14.81
C PHE A 233 9.70 -21.01 -15.80
N MET A 234 10.72 -20.19 -16.09
CA MET A 234 11.78 -20.59 -17.04
C MET A 234 12.62 -21.75 -16.51
N SER A 235 13.15 -21.65 -15.28
CA SER A 235 13.68 -22.81 -14.53
C SER A 235 12.57 -23.84 -14.33
N GLY A 236 11.52 -23.47 -13.62
CA GLY A 236 10.40 -24.34 -13.29
C GLY A 236 10.73 -25.52 -12.39
N HIS A 237 11.92 -25.58 -11.79
CA HIS A 237 12.35 -26.69 -10.92
C HIS A 237 12.86 -26.22 -9.56
N SER A 238 12.73 -24.93 -9.25
CA SER A 238 13.10 -24.35 -7.94
C SER A 238 14.56 -24.59 -7.54
N ASP A 239 15.45 -24.63 -8.54
CA ASP A 239 16.87 -25.01 -8.41
C ASP A 239 17.85 -24.02 -9.06
N LEU A 240 17.35 -22.88 -9.56
CA LEU A 240 18.11 -21.91 -10.35
C LEU A 240 17.70 -20.47 -10.01
N LEU A 241 18.67 -19.58 -9.79
CA LEU A 241 18.48 -18.14 -9.86
C LEU A 241 18.88 -17.60 -11.23
N CYS A 242 17.97 -16.88 -11.88
CA CYS A 242 18.22 -16.32 -13.21
C CYS A 242 17.36 -15.06 -13.41
N GLY A 243 17.94 -14.06 -14.08
CA GLY A 243 17.21 -12.95 -14.68
C GLY A 243 17.43 -12.93 -16.18
N VAL A 244 16.43 -12.48 -16.92
CA VAL A 244 16.46 -12.45 -18.39
C VAL A 244 15.98 -11.08 -18.84
N LEU A 245 16.75 -10.43 -19.73
CA LEU A 245 16.32 -9.26 -20.47
C LEU A 245 16.33 -9.57 -21.96
N THR A 246 15.19 -9.39 -22.62
CA THR A 246 15.05 -9.51 -24.06
C THR A 246 14.75 -8.14 -24.63
N ILE A 247 15.51 -7.75 -25.64
CA ILE A 247 15.37 -6.45 -26.32
C ILE A 247 14.44 -6.61 -27.52
N ASN A 248 13.54 -5.65 -27.73
CA ASN A 248 12.70 -5.62 -28.93
C ASN A 248 13.61 -5.52 -30.19
N PRO A 249 13.43 -6.39 -31.20
CA PRO A 249 14.21 -6.33 -32.44
C PRO A 249 14.22 -4.95 -33.13
N SER A 250 13.19 -4.14 -32.95
CA SER A 250 13.13 -2.77 -33.50
C SER A 250 14.23 -1.86 -32.96
N ARG A 251 14.78 -2.15 -31.77
CA ARG A 251 15.87 -1.39 -31.11
C ARG A 251 17.27 -1.78 -31.59
N ASN A 252 17.38 -2.66 -32.59
CA ASN A 252 18.68 -3.09 -33.11
C ASN A 252 19.52 -1.93 -33.66
N GLN A 253 18.90 -0.93 -34.30
CA GLN A 253 19.59 0.26 -34.84
C GLN A 253 20.32 1.07 -33.76
N GLU A 254 19.88 0.96 -32.50
CA GLU A 254 20.45 1.67 -31.36
C GLU A 254 21.56 0.88 -30.64
N ASN A 255 21.84 -0.35 -31.13
CA ASN A 255 22.82 -1.30 -30.58
C ASN A 255 22.59 -1.63 -29.09
N TRP A 256 21.34 -1.68 -28.65
CA TRP A 256 20.98 -1.91 -27.24
C TRP A 256 21.53 -3.23 -26.69
N HIS A 257 21.41 -4.32 -27.45
CA HIS A 257 21.93 -5.63 -27.04
C HIS A 257 23.44 -5.58 -26.75
N SER A 258 24.22 -5.01 -27.67
CA SER A 258 25.68 -4.89 -27.51
C SER A 258 26.05 -4.01 -26.31
N LYS A 259 25.33 -2.90 -26.09
CA LYS A 259 25.57 -2.01 -24.93
C LYS A 259 25.25 -2.70 -23.61
N LEU A 260 24.08 -3.33 -23.50
CA LEU A 260 23.69 -4.12 -22.33
C LEU A 260 24.68 -5.25 -22.04
N TYR A 261 25.15 -5.93 -23.09
CA TYR A 261 26.18 -6.98 -22.96
C TYR A 261 27.47 -6.41 -22.38
N GLN A 262 27.97 -5.28 -22.91
CA GLN A 262 29.16 -4.62 -22.39
C GLN A 262 28.97 -4.21 -20.92
N GLU A 263 27.85 -3.56 -20.58
CA GLU A 263 27.56 -3.16 -19.20
C GLU A 263 27.49 -4.37 -18.25
N ARG A 264 26.87 -5.48 -18.65
CA ARG A 264 26.84 -6.72 -17.85
C ARG A 264 28.25 -7.20 -17.50
N VAL A 265 29.19 -7.13 -18.45
CA VAL A 265 30.59 -7.54 -18.25
C VAL A 265 31.26 -6.70 -17.16
N TYR A 266 30.96 -5.40 -17.09
CA TYR A 266 31.55 -4.48 -16.10
C TYR A 266 30.79 -4.44 -14.77
N LEU A 267 29.47 -4.63 -14.79
CA LEU A 267 28.67 -4.81 -13.57
C LEU A 267 28.98 -6.14 -12.86
N GLY A 268 29.48 -7.14 -13.61
CA GLY A 268 29.80 -8.46 -13.06
C GLY A 268 28.58 -9.33 -12.76
N ASN A 269 27.39 -8.92 -13.20
CA ASN A 269 26.12 -9.64 -12.98
C ASN A 269 25.93 -10.79 -13.97
N VAL A 270 26.94 -11.65 -14.12
CA VAL A 270 26.94 -12.78 -15.04
C VAL A 270 26.32 -14.02 -14.40
N MET A 271 25.61 -14.81 -15.20
CA MET A 271 25.07 -16.10 -14.77
C MET A 271 26.18 -17.15 -14.68
N GLY A 272 26.12 -18.03 -13.69
CA GLY A 272 27.07 -19.14 -13.54
C GLY A 272 26.86 -20.26 -14.56
N SER A 273 27.88 -21.11 -14.74
CA SER A 273 27.83 -22.19 -15.74
C SER A 273 26.84 -23.29 -15.38
N LEU A 274 26.73 -23.64 -14.09
CA LEU A 274 25.74 -24.62 -13.63
C LEU A 274 24.33 -24.10 -13.88
N GLU A 275 24.10 -22.83 -13.55
CA GLU A 275 22.85 -22.13 -13.77
C GLU A 275 22.47 -22.10 -15.25
N GLY A 276 23.42 -21.78 -16.13
CA GLY A 276 23.20 -21.82 -17.58
C GLY A 276 22.85 -23.22 -18.09
N TRP A 277 23.53 -24.26 -17.59
CA TRP A 277 23.25 -25.64 -17.95
C TRP A 277 21.86 -26.10 -17.48
N LEU A 278 21.49 -25.78 -16.23
CA LEU A 278 20.15 -26.03 -15.69
C LEU A 278 19.08 -25.26 -16.46
N GLY A 279 19.38 -24.03 -16.89
CA GLY A 279 18.52 -23.22 -17.74
C GLY A 279 18.22 -23.90 -19.07
N ILE A 280 19.24 -24.38 -19.80
CA ILE A 280 19.09 -25.11 -21.07
C ILE A 280 18.19 -26.33 -20.88
N ARG A 281 18.46 -27.15 -19.85
CA ARG A 281 17.63 -28.32 -19.51
C ARG A 281 16.18 -27.91 -19.26
N SER A 282 15.97 -26.82 -18.55
CA SER A 282 14.66 -26.37 -18.08
C SER A 282 13.79 -25.80 -19.20
N VAL A 283 14.33 -24.93 -20.05
CA VAL A 283 13.56 -24.26 -21.12
C VAL A 283 13.03 -25.24 -22.16
N ARG A 284 13.69 -26.39 -22.35
CA ARG A 284 13.25 -27.48 -23.26
C ARG A 284 11.88 -28.07 -22.91
N THR A 285 11.40 -27.89 -21.67
CA THR A 285 10.07 -28.34 -21.22
C THR A 285 9.12 -27.19 -20.88
N LEU A 286 9.50 -25.95 -21.19
CA LEU A 286 8.80 -24.74 -20.76
C LEU A 286 7.33 -24.73 -21.19
N GLU A 287 7.07 -24.94 -22.48
CA GLU A 287 5.71 -24.91 -23.04
C GLU A 287 4.80 -25.93 -22.36
N LEU A 288 5.27 -27.18 -22.20
CA LEU A 288 4.51 -28.26 -21.57
C LEU A 288 4.13 -27.92 -20.12
N ARG A 289 5.09 -27.39 -19.34
CA ARG A 289 4.88 -27.03 -17.94
C ARG A 289 3.93 -25.84 -17.81
N VAL A 290 4.21 -24.75 -18.52
CA VAL A 290 3.47 -23.48 -18.43
C VAL A 290 2.02 -23.67 -18.86
N VAL A 291 1.77 -24.34 -19.99
CA VAL A 291 0.40 -24.59 -20.48
C VAL A 291 -0.37 -25.48 -19.50
N ARG A 292 0.27 -26.50 -18.92
CA ARG A 292 -0.37 -27.35 -17.90
C ARG A 292 -0.70 -26.56 -16.63
N GLN A 293 0.24 -25.77 -16.12
CA GLN A 293 0.07 -24.95 -14.91
C GLN A 293 -1.06 -23.92 -15.11
N SER A 294 -1.07 -23.22 -16.26
CA SER A 294 -2.13 -22.28 -16.65
C SER A 294 -3.52 -22.93 -16.63
N ASN A 295 -3.66 -24.08 -17.30
CA ASN A 295 -4.93 -24.81 -17.35
C ASN A 295 -5.40 -25.30 -15.97
N ASN A 296 -4.48 -25.78 -15.13
CA ASN A 296 -4.81 -26.23 -13.78
C ASN A 296 -5.26 -25.06 -12.89
N ALA A 297 -4.54 -23.94 -12.93
CA ALA A 297 -4.88 -22.74 -12.16
C ALA A 297 -6.23 -22.17 -12.61
N PHE A 298 -6.49 -22.08 -13.91
CA PHE A 298 -7.78 -21.63 -14.43
C PHE A 298 -8.95 -22.44 -13.87
N LYS A 299 -8.85 -23.77 -13.85
CA LYS A 299 -9.88 -24.65 -13.27
C LYS A 299 -10.11 -24.42 -11.77
N LEU A 300 -9.03 -24.21 -11.01
CA LEU A 300 -9.13 -23.90 -9.57
C LEU A 300 -9.80 -22.54 -9.34
N VAL A 301 -9.39 -21.52 -10.09
CA VAL A 301 -9.96 -20.17 -10.03
C VAL A 301 -11.45 -20.21 -10.42
N GLU A 302 -11.81 -20.91 -11.49
CA GLU A 302 -13.19 -21.09 -11.92
C GLU A 302 -14.03 -21.80 -10.85
N TRP A 303 -13.49 -22.84 -10.22
CA TRP A 303 -14.16 -23.53 -9.12
C TRP A 303 -14.41 -22.62 -7.92
N PHE A 304 -13.39 -21.90 -7.45
CA PHE A 304 -13.53 -20.93 -6.35
C PHE A 304 -14.53 -19.82 -6.69
N HIS A 305 -14.42 -19.23 -7.89
CA HIS A 305 -15.29 -18.16 -8.33
C HIS A 305 -16.74 -18.62 -8.45
N SER A 306 -16.98 -19.80 -9.01
CA SER A 306 -18.32 -20.37 -9.14
C SER A 306 -18.94 -20.69 -7.77
N ALA A 307 -18.17 -21.25 -6.84
CA ALA A 307 -18.62 -21.52 -5.48
C ALA A 307 -18.92 -20.22 -4.73
N LEU A 308 -18.10 -19.18 -4.86
CA LEU A 308 -18.29 -17.89 -4.18
C LEU A 308 -19.55 -17.16 -4.66
N ASN A 309 -19.92 -17.30 -5.95
CA ASN A 309 -21.04 -16.59 -6.58
C ASN A 309 -22.32 -17.43 -6.76
N ALA A 310 -22.34 -18.69 -6.31
CA ALA A 310 -23.52 -19.53 -6.43
C ALA A 310 -24.70 -18.99 -5.58
N GLU A 311 -25.86 -18.79 -6.21
CA GLU A 311 -27.11 -18.51 -5.49
C GLU A 311 -27.54 -19.74 -4.69
N LYS A 312 -27.83 -19.57 -3.38
CA LYS A 312 -28.24 -20.67 -2.47
C LYS A 312 -29.38 -21.56 -2.99
N ASN A 313 -30.21 -21.05 -3.92
CA ASN A 313 -31.43 -21.72 -4.38
C ASN A 313 -31.47 -22.09 -5.87
N LYS A 314 -30.38 -21.95 -6.65
CA LYS A 314 -30.51 -22.02 -8.13
C LYS A 314 -29.40 -22.65 -8.98
N THR A 315 -28.48 -23.45 -8.44
CA THR A 315 -27.47 -24.10 -9.32
C THR A 315 -27.19 -25.57 -9.01
N HIS A 316 -27.08 -26.34 -10.11
CA HIS A 316 -26.58 -27.71 -10.22
C HIS A 316 -25.07 -27.83 -9.92
N VAL A 317 -24.55 -27.12 -8.92
CA VAL A 317 -23.18 -27.37 -8.45
C VAL A 317 -23.22 -28.62 -7.59
N SER A 318 -22.51 -29.66 -8.03
CA SER A 318 -22.59 -31.05 -7.58
C SER A 318 -22.25 -31.32 -6.10
N ASN A 319 -22.10 -30.30 -5.25
CA ASN A 319 -21.92 -30.43 -3.81
C ASN A 319 -22.26 -29.11 -3.07
N HIS A 320 -23.49 -28.98 -2.54
CA HIS A 320 -23.89 -27.82 -1.72
C HIS A 320 -22.93 -27.54 -0.54
N ARG A 321 -22.30 -28.58 0.00
CA ARG A 321 -21.38 -28.48 1.13
C ARG A 321 -20.11 -27.69 0.80
N ASP A 322 -19.55 -27.84 -0.40
CA ASP A 322 -18.30 -27.18 -0.78
C ASP A 322 -18.54 -25.69 -1.03
N THR A 323 -19.67 -25.35 -1.67
CA THR A 323 -20.14 -23.96 -1.83
C THR A 323 -20.30 -23.26 -0.50
N ASP A 324 -20.98 -23.89 0.46
CA ASP A 324 -21.20 -23.31 1.79
C ASP A 324 -19.88 -23.06 2.53
N VAL A 325 -18.92 -23.98 2.44
CA VAL A 325 -17.59 -23.81 3.06
C VAL A 325 -16.85 -22.66 2.41
N VAL A 326 -16.76 -22.62 1.08
CA VAL A 326 -16.07 -21.55 0.35
C VAL A 326 -16.67 -20.18 0.68
N GLN A 327 -18.00 -20.04 0.67
CA GLN A 327 -18.66 -18.77 1.01
C GLN A 327 -18.42 -18.34 2.46
N LYS A 328 -18.28 -19.30 3.39
CA LYS A 328 -17.97 -19.04 4.80
C LYS A 328 -16.52 -18.63 5.04
N VAL A 329 -15.55 -19.14 4.27
CA VAL A 329 -14.12 -18.92 4.55
C VAL A 329 -13.46 -17.90 3.62
N LEU A 330 -13.89 -17.81 2.36
CA LEU A 330 -13.35 -16.88 1.37
C LEU A 330 -14.17 -15.58 1.31
N SER A 331 -13.47 -14.46 1.25
CA SER A 331 -14.04 -13.15 0.95
C SER A 331 -13.88 -12.79 -0.53
N ASN A 332 -12.74 -13.13 -1.13
CA ASN A 332 -12.43 -12.73 -2.50
C ASN A 332 -11.44 -13.71 -3.18
N ILE A 333 -11.41 -13.68 -4.52
CA ILE A 333 -10.41 -14.32 -5.36
C ILE A 333 -10.02 -13.38 -6.50
N GLU A 334 -8.74 -13.28 -6.81
CA GLU A 334 -8.23 -12.45 -7.91
C GLU A 334 -7.37 -13.25 -8.85
N HIS A 335 -7.57 -13.01 -10.15
CA HIS A 335 -6.84 -13.63 -11.25
C HIS A 335 -7.21 -12.93 -12.56
N ALA A 336 -6.35 -12.98 -13.57
CA ALA A 336 -6.62 -12.40 -14.89
C ALA A 336 -7.90 -12.95 -15.54
N SER A 337 -8.20 -14.24 -15.36
CA SER A 337 -9.39 -14.87 -15.94
C SER A 337 -10.71 -14.31 -15.39
N LEU A 338 -10.68 -13.56 -14.29
CA LEU A 338 -11.85 -12.95 -13.66
C LEU A 338 -12.03 -11.48 -14.07
N GLN A 339 -11.17 -10.93 -14.94
CA GLN A 339 -11.30 -9.56 -15.46
C GLN A 339 -12.34 -9.50 -16.59
N LEU A 340 -13.62 -9.68 -16.26
CA LEU A 340 -14.71 -9.79 -17.24
C LEU A 340 -14.80 -8.62 -18.22
N GLU A 341 -14.60 -7.37 -17.76
CA GLU A 341 -14.63 -6.20 -18.64
C GLU A 341 -13.44 -6.18 -19.62
N ALA A 342 -12.27 -6.64 -19.20
CA ALA A 342 -11.10 -6.80 -20.06
C ALA A 342 -11.30 -7.91 -21.11
N ILE A 343 -11.98 -8.99 -20.73
CA ILE A 343 -12.35 -10.08 -21.64
C ILE A 343 -13.40 -9.59 -22.65
N LYS A 344 -14.45 -8.88 -22.19
CA LYS A 344 -15.50 -8.32 -23.06
C LYS A 344 -14.96 -7.33 -24.07
N SER A 345 -14.01 -6.48 -23.68
CA SER A 345 -13.33 -5.55 -24.57
C SER A 345 -12.32 -6.23 -25.52
N GLY A 346 -12.02 -7.51 -25.31
CA GLY A 346 -11.22 -8.35 -26.20
C GLY A 346 -9.70 -8.23 -26.03
N TRP A 347 -9.19 -7.13 -25.46
CA TRP A 347 -7.74 -6.90 -25.38
C TRP A 347 -7.02 -7.99 -24.60
N LEU A 348 -7.63 -8.50 -23.51
CA LEU A 348 -6.97 -9.48 -22.65
C LEU A 348 -6.81 -10.84 -23.35
N LEU A 349 -7.82 -11.29 -24.09
CA LEU A 349 -7.73 -12.53 -24.86
C LEU A 349 -6.76 -12.40 -26.05
N GLN A 350 -6.62 -11.22 -26.63
CA GLN A 350 -5.61 -10.98 -27.66
C GLN A 350 -4.20 -10.96 -27.07
N GLN A 351 -4.01 -10.34 -25.91
CA GLN A 351 -2.72 -10.25 -25.22
C GLN A 351 -2.27 -11.61 -24.66
N MET A 352 -3.22 -12.43 -24.20
CA MET A 352 -2.98 -13.74 -23.60
C MET A 352 -3.74 -14.87 -24.33
N PRO A 353 -3.41 -15.15 -25.60
CA PRO A 353 -4.21 -16.04 -26.45
C PRO A 353 -4.14 -17.52 -26.06
N ASN A 354 -3.12 -17.92 -25.30
CA ASN A 354 -2.85 -19.32 -24.95
C ASN A 354 -3.19 -19.66 -23.48
N GLY A 355 -3.97 -18.81 -22.81
CA GLY A 355 -4.37 -18.97 -21.42
C GLY A 355 -3.78 -17.92 -20.49
N PHE A 356 -4.26 -17.92 -19.25
CA PHE A 356 -3.87 -16.95 -18.22
C PHE A 356 -2.69 -17.45 -17.38
N GLY A 357 -2.08 -16.57 -16.57
CA GLY A 357 -1.03 -16.97 -15.63
C GLY A 357 -1.49 -18.05 -14.65
N SER A 358 -0.56 -18.73 -13.97
CA SER A 358 -0.91 -19.77 -12.99
C SER A 358 -0.92 -19.30 -11.54
N VAL A 359 -0.63 -18.01 -11.30
CA VAL A 359 -0.64 -17.39 -9.99
C VAL A 359 -1.96 -16.66 -9.79
N PHE A 360 -2.61 -16.89 -8.66
CA PHE A 360 -3.86 -16.23 -8.26
C PHE A 360 -3.82 -15.96 -6.75
N SER A 361 -4.59 -14.98 -6.29
CA SER A 361 -4.72 -14.67 -4.86
C SER A 361 -6.12 -15.07 -4.37
N ILE A 362 -6.17 -15.55 -3.12
CA ILE A 362 -7.42 -15.75 -2.39
C ILE A 362 -7.35 -14.95 -1.10
N THR A 363 -8.42 -14.24 -0.78
CA THR A 363 -8.56 -13.52 0.48
C THR A 363 -9.51 -14.30 1.39
N MET A 364 -9.04 -14.65 2.58
CA MET A 364 -9.90 -15.26 3.60
C MET A 364 -10.72 -14.18 4.30
N ARG A 365 -11.86 -14.56 4.88
CA ARG A 365 -12.67 -13.67 5.73
C ARG A 365 -12.02 -13.39 7.08
N GLU A 366 -11.22 -14.33 7.58
CA GLU A 366 -10.54 -14.25 8.86
C GLU A 366 -9.05 -14.54 8.69
N GLU A 367 -8.21 -13.80 9.43
CA GLU A 367 -6.76 -14.00 9.43
C GLU A 367 -6.38 -15.42 9.86
N ASP A 368 -7.06 -15.95 10.87
CA ASP A 368 -6.77 -17.30 11.39
C ASP A 368 -6.98 -18.38 10.32
N PHE A 369 -7.97 -18.22 9.43
CA PHE A 369 -8.12 -19.10 8.27
C PHE A 369 -6.95 -18.98 7.31
N ALA A 370 -6.51 -17.75 7.00
CA ALA A 370 -5.39 -17.52 6.07
C ALA A 370 -4.09 -18.12 6.61
N ARG A 371 -3.86 -17.96 7.92
CA ARG A 371 -2.70 -18.50 8.63
C ARG A 371 -2.71 -20.03 8.70
N LYS A 372 -3.88 -20.65 8.95
CA LYS A 372 -4.00 -22.11 9.11
C LYS A 372 -4.06 -22.86 7.78
N LEU A 373 -4.63 -22.28 6.73
CA LEU A 373 -4.89 -22.98 5.46
C LEU A 373 -3.65 -23.68 4.88
N PRO A 374 -2.46 -23.04 4.76
CA PRO A 374 -1.26 -23.71 4.26
C PRO A 374 -0.91 -24.99 5.02
N SER A 375 -1.14 -25.05 6.33
CA SER A 375 -0.85 -26.22 7.17
C SER A 375 -1.81 -27.39 6.97
N LYS A 376 -2.93 -27.19 6.26
CA LYS A 376 -3.97 -28.19 6.03
C LYS A 376 -3.92 -28.81 4.63
N LEU A 377 -3.06 -28.30 3.75
CA LEU A 377 -2.90 -28.80 2.39
C LEU A 377 -1.83 -29.89 2.35
N ASN A 378 -2.15 -31.03 1.75
CA ASN A 378 -1.21 -32.16 1.64
C ASN A 378 -0.28 -32.07 0.43
N LEU A 379 -0.66 -31.31 -0.60
CA LEU A 379 0.10 -31.19 -1.87
C LEU A 379 0.82 -29.85 -2.02
N PHE A 380 0.31 -28.79 -1.38
CA PHE A 380 0.91 -27.46 -1.48
C PHE A 380 1.98 -27.30 -0.40
N HIS A 381 3.17 -26.85 -0.79
CA HIS A 381 4.20 -26.46 0.16
C HIS A 381 3.98 -25.01 0.59
N HIS A 382 4.04 -24.78 1.91
CA HIS A 382 4.00 -23.43 2.46
C HIS A 382 5.37 -22.76 2.31
N ALA A 383 5.60 -22.06 1.20
CA ALA A 383 6.89 -21.46 0.88
C ALA A 383 6.75 -20.24 -0.03
N THR A 384 7.67 -19.28 0.12
CA THR A 384 7.84 -18.15 -0.80
C THR A 384 8.49 -18.62 -2.11
N SER A 385 8.18 -17.96 -3.23
CA SER A 385 8.49 -18.33 -4.63
C SER A 385 7.30 -18.99 -5.34
N LEU A 386 7.48 -19.30 -6.63
CA LEU A 386 6.44 -19.77 -7.55
C LEU A 386 7.06 -20.27 -8.88
N GLY A 387 6.23 -20.94 -9.69
CA GLY A 387 6.58 -21.36 -11.06
C GLY A 387 7.24 -22.72 -11.18
N GLY A 388 7.58 -23.35 -10.04
CA GLY A 388 8.08 -24.72 -9.94
C GLY A 388 7.08 -25.79 -10.42
N VAL A 389 7.55 -27.03 -10.57
CA VAL A 389 6.70 -28.19 -10.90
C VAL A 389 5.81 -28.60 -9.71
N GLU A 390 6.23 -28.25 -8.49
CA GLU A 390 5.49 -28.39 -7.25
C GLU A 390 4.43 -27.29 -7.06
N SER A 391 3.39 -27.59 -6.29
CA SER A 391 2.38 -26.58 -5.92
C SER A 391 2.85 -25.82 -4.68
N LEU A 392 2.84 -24.48 -4.75
CA LEU A 392 3.23 -23.60 -3.64
C LEU A 392 2.04 -22.76 -3.18
N ILE A 393 1.96 -22.53 -1.88
CA ILE A 393 1.04 -21.59 -1.25
C ILE A 393 1.83 -20.74 -0.25
N GLU A 394 1.42 -19.50 -0.05
CA GLU A 394 2.03 -18.63 0.95
C GLU A 394 0.96 -17.81 1.65
N TRP A 395 1.02 -17.75 2.99
CA TRP A 395 0.38 -16.67 3.70
C TRP A 395 1.22 -15.40 3.55
N ARG A 396 0.84 -14.55 2.61
CA ARG A 396 1.66 -13.45 2.06
C ARG A 396 2.29 -12.53 3.11
N THR A 397 1.64 -12.31 4.25
CA THR A 397 2.17 -11.54 5.38
C THR A 397 3.55 -12.00 5.85
N MET A 398 3.92 -13.26 5.61
CA MET A 398 5.23 -13.81 6.01
C MET A 398 6.40 -13.24 5.20
N SER A 399 6.21 -12.90 3.92
CA SER A 399 7.27 -12.40 3.03
C SER A 399 7.09 -10.94 2.62
N ASP A 400 6.01 -10.32 3.05
CA ASP A 400 5.68 -8.93 2.72
C ASP A 400 5.05 -8.23 3.92
N SER A 401 5.90 -7.63 4.75
CA SER A 401 5.49 -6.90 5.96
C SER A 401 4.69 -5.63 5.65
N LYS A 402 4.71 -5.12 4.42
CA LYS A 402 3.91 -3.96 4.01
C LYS A 402 2.42 -4.30 3.85
N LEU A 403 2.09 -5.59 3.80
CA LEU A 403 0.72 -6.09 3.86
C LEU A 403 0.23 -6.34 5.30
N ALA A 404 1.09 -6.16 6.32
CA ALA A 404 0.67 -6.20 7.72
C ALA A 404 -0.12 -4.92 8.08
N THR A 405 -1.45 -5.04 8.09
CA THR A 405 -2.49 -4.31 8.85
C THR A 405 -2.50 -2.77 8.91
N GLY A 406 -1.49 -2.05 8.44
CA GLY A 406 -1.37 -0.59 8.58
C GLY A 406 -2.14 0.25 7.55
N LYS A 407 -2.76 -0.37 6.53
CA LYS A 407 -3.60 0.34 5.55
C LYS A 407 -4.96 0.77 6.10
N PHE A 408 -5.32 0.36 7.31
CA PHE A 408 -6.64 0.63 7.91
C PHE A 408 -6.58 1.53 9.16
N TYR A 409 -5.39 1.93 9.61
CA TYR A 409 -5.24 2.74 10.81
C TYR A 409 -4.91 4.20 10.47
N PRO A 410 -5.54 5.18 11.12
CA PRO A 410 -5.20 6.59 10.97
C PRO A 410 -3.72 6.82 11.16
N ARG A 411 -3.14 7.62 10.27
CA ARG A 411 -1.73 8.02 10.33
C ARG A 411 -1.53 9.31 11.09
N ASP A 412 -2.60 10.08 11.26
CA ASP A 412 -2.61 11.29 12.07
C ASP A 412 -3.09 10.98 13.48
N ILE A 413 -2.55 11.72 14.44
CA ILE A 413 -2.99 11.68 15.83
C ILE A 413 -3.66 12.98 16.21
N GLY A 414 -4.81 12.85 16.86
CA GLY A 414 -5.65 13.98 17.24
C GLY A 414 -7.06 13.52 17.59
N ARG A 415 -7.84 14.41 18.20
CA ARG A 415 -9.27 14.16 18.39
C ARG A 415 -9.98 14.14 17.04
N SER A 416 -10.91 13.21 16.89
CA SER A 416 -11.70 13.03 15.67
C SER A 416 -13.17 12.86 16.00
N SER A 417 -14.03 13.21 15.05
CA SER A 417 -15.49 13.04 15.18
C SER A 417 -16.08 12.51 13.90
N LYS A 418 -16.91 11.48 14.04
CA LYS A 418 -17.74 10.99 12.96
C LYS A 418 -19.07 11.74 12.96
N LEU A 419 -19.37 12.40 11.86
CA LEU A 419 -20.61 13.12 11.62
C LEU A 419 -21.72 12.15 11.15
N SER A 420 -22.98 12.56 11.21
CA SER A 420 -24.13 11.69 10.89
C SER A 420 -24.18 11.24 9.42
N ASN A 421 -23.64 12.04 8.50
CA ASN A 421 -23.46 11.68 7.10
C ASN A 421 -22.36 10.63 6.87
N GLY A 422 -21.66 10.23 7.92
CA GLY A 422 -20.56 9.29 7.90
C GLY A 422 -19.20 9.95 7.95
N ALA A 423 -19.02 11.19 7.47
CA ALA A 423 -17.73 11.88 7.34
C ALA A 423 -16.97 11.95 8.68
N VAL A 424 -15.64 11.83 8.63
CA VAL A 424 -14.80 11.94 9.82
C VAL A 424 -13.98 13.22 9.74
N VAL A 425 -14.12 14.07 10.75
CA VAL A 425 -13.37 15.33 10.85
C VAL A 425 -12.30 15.20 11.93
N TRP A 426 -11.05 15.47 11.55
CA TRP A 426 -9.90 15.60 12.43
C TRP A 426 -9.72 17.08 12.79
N GLN A 427 -9.65 17.37 14.09
CA GLN A 427 -9.96 18.71 14.58
C GLN A 427 -8.79 19.70 14.71
N PHE A 428 -9.19 20.97 14.57
CA PHE A 428 -8.52 22.28 14.51
C PHE A 428 -7.56 22.64 15.65
N GLY A 429 -6.31 22.17 15.60
CA GLY A 429 -5.25 22.46 16.58
C GLY A 429 -3.89 22.00 16.05
N ASP A 430 -2.91 21.81 16.95
CA ASP A 430 -1.62 21.21 16.61
C ASP A 430 -1.84 19.74 16.16
N THR A 431 -1.94 19.52 14.86
CA THR A 431 -2.08 18.18 14.28
C THR A 431 -0.71 17.68 13.86
N PHE A 432 -0.36 16.47 14.27
CA PHE A 432 0.86 15.81 13.83
C PHE A 432 0.65 15.31 12.42
N GLN A 433 1.34 15.91 11.45
CA GLN A 433 1.15 15.60 10.05
C GLN A 433 2.08 14.48 9.61
N TYR A 434 1.52 13.48 8.92
CA TYR A 434 2.29 12.45 8.27
C TYR A 434 1.93 12.36 6.78
N ASN A 435 2.92 12.11 5.92
CA ASN A 435 2.64 11.89 4.50
C ASN A 435 2.05 10.49 4.24
N PHE A 436 1.64 10.21 3.00
CA PHE A 436 1.12 8.89 2.59
C PHE A 436 2.12 7.72 2.77
N ARG A 437 3.40 8.01 3.03
CA ARG A 437 4.45 7.03 3.34
C ARG A 437 4.65 6.83 4.85
N GLY A 438 4.04 7.67 5.69
CA GLY A 438 4.17 7.63 7.14
C GLY A 438 5.32 8.50 7.69
N ASP A 439 5.91 9.39 6.88
CA ASP A 439 6.96 10.30 7.34
C ASP A 439 6.36 11.51 8.04
N PHE A 440 6.91 11.90 9.19
CA PHE A 440 6.49 13.11 9.93
C PHE A 440 6.81 14.37 9.12
N LEU A 441 5.79 15.16 8.83
CA LEU A 441 5.87 16.42 8.11
C LEU A 441 5.93 17.63 9.05
N GLY A 442 5.53 17.49 10.30
CA GLY A 442 5.60 18.57 11.31
C GLY A 442 4.28 18.76 12.08
N LEU A 443 4.30 19.73 13.01
CA LEU A 443 3.09 20.24 13.67
C LEU A 443 2.58 21.42 12.87
N THR A 444 1.31 21.40 12.48
CA THR A 444 0.68 22.59 11.91
C THR A 444 -0.16 23.31 12.94
N ASP A 445 0.16 24.59 13.15
CA ASP A 445 -0.56 25.43 14.09
C ASP A 445 -2.01 25.67 13.61
N ASN A 446 -2.99 25.35 14.46
CA ASN A 446 -4.40 25.68 14.29
C ASN A 446 -5.04 25.16 12.97
N THR A 447 -4.76 23.93 12.53
CA THR A 447 -5.30 23.36 11.26
C THR A 447 -6.34 22.28 11.48
N CYS A 448 -7.29 22.10 10.56
CA CYS A 448 -8.13 20.90 10.46
C CYS A 448 -7.75 19.98 9.30
N SER A 449 -8.22 18.74 9.39
CA SER A 449 -8.30 17.84 8.25
C SER A 449 -9.66 17.12 8.18
N VAL A 450 -10.10 16.80 6.98
CA VAL A 450 -11.23 15.89 6.75
C VAL A 450 -10.66 14.54 6.33
N GLY A 451 -10.89 13.51 7.14
CA GLY A 451 -10.50 12.14 6.84
C GLY A 451 -11.59 11.41 6.07
N ARG A 452 -11.21 10.61 5.07
CA ARG A 452 -12.17 9.76 4.35
C ARG A 452 -12.50 8.54 5.20
N VAL A 453 -13.78 8.22 5.34
CA VAL A 453 -14.25 7.11 6.19
C VAL A 453 -13.87 5.76 5.60
N GLN A 454 -13.83 5.69 4.27
CA GLN A 454 -13.45 4.50 3.52
C GLN A 454 -11.93 4.33 3.42
N ASP A 455 -11.17 5.40 3.69
CA ASP A 455 -9.71 5.38 3.75
C ASP A 455 -9.22 6.39 4.79
N PRO A 456 -9.30 6.05 6.09
CA PRO A 456 -8.95 6.96 7.18
C PRO A 456 -7.44 7.21 7.26
N THR A 457 -6.67 6.67 6.32
CA THR A 457 -5.22 6.88 6.18
C THR A 457 -4.89 8.06 5.25
N LEU A 458 -5.90 8.62 4.56
CA LEU A 458 -5.78 9.76 3.66
C LEU A 458 -6.49 10.99 4.25
N SER A 459 -5.70 11.93 4.74
CA SER A 459 -6.14 13.21 5.28
C SER A 459 -5.85 14.36 4.30
N SER A 460 -6.79 15.29 4.18
CA SER A 460 -6.61 16.56 3.45
C SER A 460 -6.27 17.68 4.41
N PHE A 461 -5.13 18.37 4.26
CA PHE A 461 -4.69 19.42 5.18
C PHE A 461 -4.68 20.81 4.52
N SER A 462 -4.79 21.87 5.33
CA SER A 462 -4.63 23.26 4.88
C SER A 462 -3.81 24.09 5.87
N LYS A 463 -2.77 24.81 5.42
CA LYS A 463 -1.89 25.68 6.23
C LYS A 463 -2.30 27.15 6.12
N ALA A 464 -2.14 27.94 7.19
CA ALA A 464 -2.23 29.41 7.17
C ALA A 464 -0.97 30.02 6.53
N ALA A 465 -1.14 31.05 5.69
CA ALA A 465 -0.05 31.68 4.97
C ALA A 465 0.93 32.42 5.91
N ASN A 466 2.06 31.76 6.23
CA ASN A 466 3.42 32.29 6.08
C ASN A 466 4.46 31.32 6.68
N GLY A 467 5.14 30.54 5.80
CA GLY A 467 6.45 29.93 6.09
C GLY A 467 6.52 28.40 6.03
N SER A 468 6.40 27.84 4.82
CA SER A 468 6.81 26.50 4.31
C SER A 468 6.34 25.19 4.96
N LEU A 469 5.64 24.37 4.16
CA LEU A 469 6.03 23.01 3.77
C LEU A 469 5.28 22.65 2.47
N GLU A 470 6.00 22.62 1.35
CA GLU A 470 5.62 21.91 0.12
C GLU A 470 5.85 20.41 0.41
N ASP A 471 4.93 19.47 0.21
CA ASP A 471 4.15 19.17 -1.01
C ASP A 471 2.70 18.78 -0.63
N ALA A 472 1.76 19.67 -0.98
CA ALA A 472 0.32 19.41 -0.98
C ALA A 472 -0.09 19.12 -2.42
N THR A 473 -0.26 17.85 -2.80
CA THR A 473 -0.71 17.54 -4.16
C THR A 473 -2.23 17.75 -4.26
N THR A 474 -2.56 19.01 -4.54
CA THR A 474 -3.84 19.56 -5.04
C THR A 474 -5.07 19.52 -4.11
N ILE A 475 -5.08 20.42 -3.11
CA ILE A 475 -6.33 21.05 -2.64
C ILE A 475 -6.09 22.55 -2.54
N ASN A 476 -6.99 23.33 -3.16
CA ASN A 476 -6.95 24.79 -3.28
C ASN A 476 -6.45 25.50 -2.02
N SER A 477 -5.46 26.37 -2.19
CA SER A 477 -4.86 27.27 -1.19
C SER A 477 -5.83 28.30 -0.58
N SER A 478 -7.14 28.17 -0.78
CA SER A 478 -8.17 29.10 -0.27
C SER A 478 -8.91 28.60 0.98
N PHE A 479 -8.58 27.40 1.48
CA PHE A 479 -9.36 26.72 2.53
C PHE A 479 -9.01 27.16 3.97
N GLY A 480 -7.72 27.27 4.30
CA GLY A 480 -7.26 27.62 5.66
C GLY A 480 -7.61 29.06 6.08
N ASP A 481 -7.46 30.01 5.15
CA ASP A 481 -7.78 31.43 5.37
C ASP A 481 -9.29 31.66 5.61
N GLN A 482 -10.16 30.81 5.05
CA GLN A 482 -11.61 30.92 5.25
C GLN A 482 -12.09 30.44 6.63
N ILE A 483 -11.27 29.67 7.37
CA ILE A 483 -11.66 29.08 8.65
C ILE A 483 -11.01 29.80 9.82
N LEU A 484 -9.73 30.18 9.71
CA LEU A 484 -8.99 30.81 10.81
C LEU A 484 -9.26 32.31 10.95
N THR A 485 -9.36 33.04 9.82
CA THR A 485 -9.60 34.49 9.86
C THR A 485 -10.93 34.85 10.55
N PRO A 486 -12.05 34.11 10.33
CA PRO A 486 -13.29 34.35 11.09
C PRO A 486 -13.22 33.98 12.57
N LEU A 487 -12.39 32.99 12.97
CA LEU A 487 -12.24 32.58 14.38
C LEU A 487 -11.46 33.61 15.21
N LEU A 488 -10.43 34.23 14.62
CA LEU A 488 -9.58 35.22 15.30
C LEU A 488 -10.08 36.66 15.12
N GLY A 489 -10.81 36.94 14.04
CA GLY A 489 -11.30 38.25 13.64
C GLY A 489 -12.07 39.06 14.71
N PRO A 490 -12.90 38.46 15.57
CA PRO A 490 -13.65 39.19 16.59
C PRO A 490 -12.75 39.89 17.60
N PHE A 491 -11.57 39.37 17.93
CA PHE A 491 -10.85 39.87 19.10
C PHE A 491 -9.82 40.97 18.74
N PRO A 492 -10.05 42.25 19.11
CA PRO A 492 -9.24 43.39 18.64
C PRO A 492 -7.79 43.41 19.18
N TYR A 493 -7.54 42.78 20.34
CA TYR A 493 -6.18 42.57 20.87
C TYR A 493 -5.30 41.67 19.97
N PHE A 494 -5.92 40.95 19.05
CA PHE A 494 -5.33 39.88 18.25
C PHE A 494 -5.33 40.21 16.76
N GLN A 495 -5.25 41.49 16.42
CA GLN A 495 -5.02 41.97 15.06
C GLN A 495 -3.62 42.62 14.91
N GLY A 496 -2.78 42.55 15.96
CA GLY A 496 -1.40 43.06 15.98
C GLY A 496 -0.31 42.00 15.72
N PRO A 497 0.97 42.39 15.64
CA PRO A 497 2.11 41.50 15.35
C PRO A 497 2.33 40.35 16.35
N ASN A 498 1.67 40.38 17.51
CA ASN A 498 1.73 39.34 18.55
C ASN A 498 0.76 38.16 18.33
N THR A 499 -0.03 38.17 17.25
CA THR A 499 -0.94 37.06 16.85
C THR A 499 -0.24 35.72 16.64
N LYS A 500 1.05 35.73 16.31
CA LYS A 500 1.87 34.52 16.14
C LYS A 500 2.07 33.72 17.43
N ASN A 501 1.77 34.31 18.57
CA ASN A 501 2.01 33.73 19.89
C ASN A 501 0.72 33.16 20.51
N ILE A 502 -0.28 32.77 19.72
CA ILE A 502 -1.57 32.32 20.26
C ILE A 502 -2.00 31.02 19.62
N LYS A 503 -2.36 30.06 20.47
CA LYS A 503 -2.88 28.75 20.08
C LYS A 503 -4.33 28.60 20.50
N LEU A 504 -5.14 28.06 19.60
CA LEU A 504 -6.49 27.58 19.86
C LEU A 504 -6.41 26.06 19.94
N TRP A 505 -6.55 25.52 21.14
CA TRP A 505 -6.49 24.06 21.35
C TRP A 505 -7.89 23.47 21.45
N PRO A 506 -8.29 22.59 20.52
CA PRO A 506 -9.60 21.96 20.53
C PRO A 506 -9.57 20.77 21.48
N PHE A 507 -10.16 20.94 22.65
CA PHE A 507 -10.17 19.90 23.65
C PHE A 507 -11.31 18.88 23.48
N SER A 508 -12.11 19.02 22.43
CA SER A 508 -13.08 18.01 22.00
C SER A 508 -13.33 18.07 20.50
N GLY A 509 -13.98 17.03 19.99
CA GLY A 509 -14.46 16.93 18.62
C GLY A 509 -15.71 17.77 18.31
N ILE A 510 -16.25 17.65 17.08
CA ILE A 510 -17.43 18.42 16.65
C ILE A 510 -18.63 17.68 17.23
N VAL A 511 -19.39 18.32 18.09
CA VAL A 511 -20.65 17.77 18.56
C VAL A 511 -21.78 18.25 17.66
N GLU A 512 -22.21 17.40 16.74
CA GLU A 512 -23.31 17.68 15.82
C GLU A 512 -24.61 17.96 16.59
N HIS A 513 -25.24 19.09 16.30
CA HIS A 513 -26.50 19.49 16.96
C HIS A 513 -27.65 19.74 15.99
N SER A 514 -27.35 19.95 14.71
CA SER A 514 -28.36 20.17 13.68
C SER A 514 -27.85 19.65 12.34
N ALA A 515 -28.73 19.01 11.58
CA ALA A 515 -28.40 18.40 10.31
C ALA A 515 -29.53 18.65 9.30
N CYS A 516 -29.16 19.00 8.08
CA CYS A 516 -30.05 18.96 6.92
C CYS A 516 -29.35 18.29 5.74
N SER A 517 -30.07 18.12 4.62
CA SER A 517 -29.52 17.48 3.42
C SER A 517 -28.27 18.17 2.85
N GLU A 518 -28.11 19.47 3.10
CA GLU A 518 -27.03 20.28 2.54
C GLU A 518 -25.88 20.53 3.52
N PHE A 519 -26.19 20.74 4.81
CA PHE A 519 -25.22 21.10 5.84
C PHE A 519 -25.42 20.33 7.15
N LEU A 520 -24.32 20.04 7.83
CA LEU A 520 -24.29 19.66 9.24
C LEU A 520 -23.78 20.82 10.07
N ARG A 521 -24.29 20.98 11.28
CA ARG A 521 -23.87 21.99 12.25
C ARG A 521 -23.52 21.35 13.57
N GLY A 522 -22.47 21.84 14.21
CA GLY A 522 -21.98 21.33 15.47
C GLY A 522 -21.31 22.41 16.32
N TRP A 523 -21.02 22.06 17.56
CA TRP A 523 -20.27 22.91 18.48
C TRP A 523 -18.87 22.35 18.70
N THR A 524 -17.90 23.24 18.83
CA THR A 524 -16.56 22.90 19.31
C THR A 524 -16.06 23.97 20.28
N PHE A 525 -15.22 23.55 21.22
CA PHE A 525 -14.72 24.36 22.33
C PHE A 525 -13.20 24.45 22.23
N TYR A 526 -12.69 25.66 22.41
CA TYR A 526 -11.27 25.95 22.30
C TYR A 526 -10.73 26.51 23.60
N GLU A 527 -9.60 26.00 24.06
CA GLU A 527 -8.78 26.69 25.05
C GLU A 527 -7.87 27.68 24.31
N LEU A 528 -7.90 28.93 24.74
CA LEU A 528 -7.07 30.01 24.23
C LEU A 528 -5.81 30.10 25.10
N ALA A 529 -4.64 29.95 24.49
CA ALA A 529 -3.35 30.01 25.19
C ALA A 529 -2.34 30.88 24.45
N THR A 530 -1.49 31.57 25.21
CA THR A 530 -0.35 32.33 24.68
C THR A 530 0.92 31.46 24.65
N TYR A 531 1.78 31.64 23.65
CA TYR A 531 3.01 30.89 23.39
C TYR A 531 4.19 31.86 23.31
N ILE A 532 5.24 31.65 24.12
CA ILE A 532 6.44 32.49 24.13
C ILE A 532 7.68 31.58 23.94
N ASP A 533 8.54 31.91 22.98
CA ASP A 533 9.90 31.37 22.80
C ASP A 533 10.07 29.83 22.83
N GLY A 534 9.18 29.08 22.17
CA GLY A 534 9.41 27.64 21.94
C GLY A 534 9.20 26.75 23.18
N SER A 535 8.92 27.33 24.34
CA SER A 535 8.50 26.63 25.55
C SER A 535 7.00 26.82 25.76
N VAL A 536 6.32 25.72 26.11
CA VAL A 536 4.89 25.72 26.47
C VAL A 536 4.76 26.29 27.89
N GLU A 537 5.05 27.57 28.11
CA GLU A 537 4.51 28.30 29.26
C GLU A 537 3.18 28.93 28.82
N THR A 538 2.15 28.09 28.80
CA THR A 538 0.81 28.48 28.37
C THR A 538 0.09 29.19 29.49
N ASP A 539 0.19 30.52 29.52
CA ASP A 539 -0.81 31.35 30.20
C ASP A 539 -2.14 31.19 29.46
N ILE A 540 -2.93 30.22 29.93
CA ILE A 540 -4.27 29.94 29.43
C ILE A 540 -5.15 31.13 29.75
N GLN A 541 -5.71 31.75 28.73
CA GLN A 541 -6.47 32.99 28.83
C GLN A 541 -7.94 32.71 29.10
N ALA A 542 -8.52 31.74 28.37
CA ALA A 542 -9.95 31.47 28.41
C ALA A 542 -10.33 30.16 27.71
N VAL A 543 -11.59 29.76 27.87
CA VAL A 543 -12.29 28.85 26.95
C VAL A 543 -13.31 29.63 26.13
N VAL A 544 -13.39 29.32 24.84
CA VAL A 544 -14.33 29.90 23.88
C VAL A 544 -15.06 28.81 23.08
N VAL A 545 -16.15 29.17 22.42
CA VAL A 545 -16.99 28.23 21.67
C VAL A 545 -17.26 28.72 20.25
N ALA A 546 -17.22 27.80 19.28
CA ALA A 546 -17.51 28.07 17.88
C ALA A 546 -18.61 27.15 17.35
N GLU A 547 -19.48 27.71 16.50
CA GLU A 547 -20.37 26.95 15.64
C GLU A 547 -19.56 26.48 14.43
N VAL A 548 -19.57 25.17 14.18
CA VAL A 548 -18.93 24.55 13.03
C VAL A 548 -20.00 24.09 12.05
N THR A 549 -19.85 24.44 10.79
CA THR A 549 -20.72 24.02 9.69
C THR A 549 -19.94 23.16 8.70
N PHE A 550 -20.51 22.04 8.26
CA PHE A 550 -19.94 21.11 7.28
C PHE A 550 -20.89 21.00 6.09
N GLN A 551 -20.43 21.31 4.87
CA GLN A 551 -21.23 21.23 3.65
C GLN A 551 -21.05 19.87 2.96
N ASN A 552 -22.15 19.12 2.80
CA ASN A 552 -22.10 17.71 2.37
C ASN A 552 -21.53 17.50 0.96
N LYS A 553 -21.81 18.39 0.00
CA LYS A 553 -21.41 18.20 -1.41
C LYS A 553 -19.95 18.53 -1.68
N THR A 554 -19.43 19.53 -0.98
CA THR A 554 -18.12 20.12 -1.24
C THR A 554 -17.10 19.68 -0.18
N GLU A 555 -17.55 18.96 0.85
CA GLU A 555 -16.79 18.53 2.02
C GLU A 555 -16.14 19.71 2.77
N ILE A 556 -16.78 20.89 2.67
CA ILE A 556 -16.24 22.13 3.21
C ILE A 556 -16.62 22.28 4.67
N THR A 557 -15.63 22.45 5.55
CA THR A 557 -15.83 22.75 6.98
C THR A 557 -15.55 24.23 7.25
N LYS A 558 -16.42 24.91 8.01
CA LYS A 558 -16.23 26.29 8.47
C LYS A 558 -16.54 26.39 9.96
N ALA A 559 -15.64 27.00 10.74
CA ALA A 559 -15.88 27.31 12.14
C ALA A 559 -16.08 28.82 12.31
N THR A 560 -17.01 29.24 13.17
CA THR A 560 -17.31 30.64 13.44
C THR A 560 -17.53 30.81 14.94
N LEU A 561 -16.75 31.70 15.55
CA LEU A 561 -16.89 32.02 16.97
C LEU A 561 -18.27 32.61 17.24
N VAL A 562 -18.94 32.18 18.31
CA VAL A 562 -20.28 32.65 18.65
C VAL A 562 -20.23 33.50 19.92
N GLY A 563 -20.64 34.76 19.81
CA GLY A 563 -20.71 35.74 20.91
C GLY A 563 -20.00 37.06 20.58
N PRO A 564 -20.29 38.16 21.30
CA PRO A 564 -19.50 39.40 21.20
C PRO A 564 -18.07 39.17 21.74
N CYS A 565 -17.11 39.93 21.22
CA CYS A 565 -15.67 39.74 21.35
C CYS A 565 -15.11 39.69 22.79
N ASP A 566 -15.92 40.11 23.77
CA ASP A 566 -15.55 40.19 25.18
C ASP A 566 -16.16 39.04 26.02
N HIS A 567 -16.95 38.15 25.40
CA HIS A 567 -17.68 37.07 26.07
C HIS A 567 -16.89 35.76 26.08
N LEU A 568 -15.84 35.72 26.90
CA LEU A 568 -15.14 34.48 27.24
C LEU A 568 -16.10 33.54 27.96
N LEU A 569 -16.15 32.26 27.54
CA LEU A 569 -17.06 31.31 28.17
C LEU A 569 -16.59 30.95 29.57
N PHE A 570 -15.29 30.70 29.77
CA PHE A 570 -14.64 30.51 31.06
C PHE A 570 -13.30 31.24 31.09
N ARG A 571 -12.97 31.90 32.21
CA ARG A 571 -11.73 32.67 32.36
C ARG A 571 -10.59 31.80 32.89
N SER A 572 -9.35 32.28 32.76
CA SER A 572 -8.12 31.61 33.21
C SER A 572 -8.13 31.15 34.67
N ASN A 573 -8.78 31.92 35.55
CA ASN A 573 -8.87 31.66 36.99
C ASN A 573 -10.09 30.81 37.40
N GLU A 574 -10.88 30.34 36.44
CA GLU A 574 -12.07 29.53 36.66
C GLU A 574 -11.82 28.06 36.27
N PRO A 575 -12.69 27.12 36.69
CA PRO A 575 -12.80 25.82 36.05
C PRO A 575 -13.01 25.95 34.53
N ARG A 576 -12.14 25.29 33.75
CA ARG A 576 -12.07 25.46 32.29
C ARG A 576 -12.92 24.43 31.57
N PHE A 577 -14.25 24.49 31.74
CA PHE A 577 -15.13 23.52 31.12
C PHE A 577 -15.06 23.58 29.60
N GLY A 578 -14.85 22.41 28.98
CA GLY A 578 -14.60 22.29 27.56
C GLY A 578 -13.13 22.22 27.18
N SER A 579 -12.20 22.40 28.13
CA SER A 579 -10.76 22.20 27.92
C SER A 579 -10.26 20.77 28.23
N PHE A 580 -11.17 19.79 28.31
CA PHE A 580 -10.80 18.37 28.46
C PHE A 580 -11.53 17.43 27.49
N CYS A 581 -12.85 17.48 27.47
CA CYS A 581 -13.70 16.68 26.59
C CYS A 581 -15.11 17.30 26.53
N ILE A 582 -15.80 17.18 25.40
CA ILE A 582 -17.22 17.54 25.23
C ILE A 582 -17.95 16.31 24.71
N LEU A 583 -19.08 16.01 25.31
CA LEU A 583 -19.92 14.87 24.99
C LEU A 583 -21.36 15.34 24.77
N GLN A 584 -22.02 14.86 23.72
CA GLN A 584 -23.48 14.91 23.66
C GLN A 584 -24.04 13.79 24.54
N GLY A 585 -24.74 14.15 25.61
CA GLY A 585 -25.42 13.18 26.46
C GLY A 585 -26.85 12.93 26.02
N ASP A 586 -27.59 12.20 26.85
CA ASP A 586 -29.02 12.03 26.66
C ASP A 586 -29.77 13.36 26.95
N GLU A 587 -30.99 13.53 26.42
CA GLU A 587 -31.85 14.70 26.65
C GLU A 587 -31.39 16.07 26.08
N ASN A 588 -30.66 16.08 24.96
CA ASN A 588 -30.21 17.32 24.27
C ASN A 588 -29.28 18.24 25.09
N TYR A 589 -28.52 17.69 26.04
CA TYR A 589 -27.47 18.42 26.75
C TYR A 589 -26.07 18.15 26.17
N LEU A 590 -25.25 19.19 26.12
CA LEU A 590 -23.81 19.08 26.01
C LEU A 590 -23.21 18.99 27.41
N TYR A 591 -22.33 18.02 27.59
CA TYR A 591 -21.56 17.81 28.80
C TYR A 591 -20.12 18.23 28.54
N ALA A 592 -19.70 19.32 29.19
CA ALA A 592 -18.38 19.90 29.02
C ALA A 592 -17.51 19.60 30.24
N TYR A 593 -16.50 18.74 30.03
CA TYR A 593 -15.49 18.38 31.02
C TYR A 593 -14.33 19.37 30.95
N GLY A 594 -13.77 19.70 32.11
CA GLY A 594 -12.69 20.69 32.20
C GLY A 594 -11.89 20.57 33.47
N HIS A 595 -10.66 21.09 33.44
CA HIS A 595 -9.80 21.10 34.62
C HIS A 595 -10.31 22.08 35.68
N LEU A 596 -10.33 21.64 36.94
CA LEU A 596 -10.60 22.45 38.12
C LEU A 596 -9.30 23.13 38.58
N THR A 597 -9.12 24.39 38.21
CA THR A 597 -7.94 25.20 38.57
C THR A 597 -7.75 25.28 40.11
N PRO A 598 -6.52 25.13 40.65
CA PRO A 598 -5.22 24.91 39.97
C PRO A 598 -4.87 23.42 39.78
N THR A 599 -5.80 22.51 40.06
CA THR A 599 -5.55 21.06 40.02
C THR A 599 -5.78 20.47 38.62
N LYS A 600 -5.20 19.29 38.37
CA LYS A 600 -5.53 18.45 37.20
C LYS A 600 -6.70 17.49 37.47
N ASN A 601 -7.62 17.92 38.33
CA ASN A 601 -8.88 17.22 38.52
C ASN A 601 -9.88 17.68 37.47
N VAL A 602 -10.70 16.77 36.96
CA VAL A 602 -11.66 17.03 35.90
C VAL A 602 -13.03 17.23 36.54
N GLY A 603 -13.60 18.41 36.39
CA GLY A 603 -14.99 18.72 36.71
C GLY A 603 -15.89 18.54 35.49
N LEU A 604 -17.20 18.62 35.73
CA LEU A 604 -18.22 18.51 34.71
C LEU A 604 -19.21 19.68 34.76
N SER A 605 -19.58 20.19 33.59
CA SER A 605 -20.70 21.10 33.40
C SER A 605 -21.64 20.58 32.33
N ARG A 606 -22.88 21.07 32.32
CA ARG A 606 -23.85 20.80 31.26
C ARG A 606 -24.57 22.06 30.79
N VAL A 607 -24.96 22.08 29.53
CA VAL A 607 -25.72 23.17 28.89
C VAL A 607 -26.65 22.59 27.81
N PRO A 608 -27.86 23.13 27.60
CA PRO A 608 -28.68 22.74 26.44
C PRO A 608 -27.90 22.95 25.14
N ILE A 609 -28.02 22.00 24.20
CA ILE A 609 -27.18 21.96 23.00
C ILE A 609 -27.34 23.19 22.09
N ASP A 610 -28.53 23.78 22.04
CA ASP A 610 -28.84 25.02 21.31
C ASP A 610 -28.40 26.30 22.05
N ARG A 611 -27.91 26.15 23.28
CA ARG A 611 -27.49 27.24 24.18
C ARG A 611 -26.01 27.16 24.55
N ALA A 612 -25.20 26.40 23.80
CA ALA A 612 -23.78 26.18 24.05
C ALA A 612 -22.95 27.47 24.20
N ALA A 613 -23.36 28.55 23.54
CA ALA A 613 -22.71 29.87 23.64
C ALA A 613 -23.20 30.74 24.81
N SER A 614 -24.22 30.32 25.56
CA SER A 614 -24.80 31.10 26.66
C SER A 614 -24.27 30.63 28.00
N ARG A 615 -23.28 31.36 28.54
CA ARG A 615 -22.66 31.04 29.84
C ARG A 615 -23.68 30.89 30.97
N ASP A 616 -24.72 31.73 31.01
CA ASP A 616 -25.74 31.73 32.07
C ASP A 616 -26.61 30.45 32.11
N ASP A 617 -26.62 29.71 30.99
CA ASP A 617 -27.36 28.45 30.86
C ASP A 617 -26.56 27.24 31.35
N TYR A 618 -25.26 27.40 31.60
CA TYR A 618 -24.43 26.34 32.16
C TYR A 618 -24.84 25.98 33.60
N ARG A 619 -24.77 24.70 33.90
CA ARG A 619 -24.88 24.15 35.25
C ARG A 619 -23.66 23.31 35.54
N TYR A 620 -23.20 23.35 36.78
CA TYR A 620 -21.96 22.74 37.23
C TYR A 620 -22.26 21.61 38.20
N TRP A 621 -21.50 20.52 38.13
CA TRP A 621 -21.66 19.40 39.03
C TRP A 621 -21.00 19.69 40.37
N ASP A 622 -21.77 19.70 41.47
CA ASP A 622 -21.26 19.96 42.83
C ASP A 622 -20.91 18.67 43.61
N GLY A 623 -20.95 17.51 42.95
CA GLY A 623 -20.76 16.19 43.57
C GLY A 623 -22.06 15.46 43.90
N LYS A 624 -23.20 16.17 43.91
CA LYS A 624 -24.52 15.59 44.18
C LYS A 624 -25.63 16.12 43.27
N ASN A 625 -25.60 17.40 42.92
CA ASN A 625 -26.60 18.11 42.16
C ASN A 625 -25.96 19.04 41.11
N TRP A 626 -26.80 19.55 40.21
CA TRP A 626 -26.44 20.58 39.25
C TRP A 626 -26.70 21.98 39.82
N THR A 627 -25.67 22.80 39.94
CA THR A 627 -25.72 24.15 40.50
C THR A 627 -25.42 25.23 39.45
N LYS A 628 -25.79 26.49 39.73
CA LYS A 628 -25.38 27.67 38.95
C LYS A 628 -24.04 28.26 39.40
N ALA A 629 -23.59 27.89 40.61
CA ALA A 629 -22.36 28.43 41.22
C ALA A 629 -21.14 27.63 40.73
N ILE A 630 -20.32 28.23 39.88
CA ILE A 630 -19.15 27.58 39.26
C ILE A 630 -18.08 27.20 40.29
N GLU A 631 -17.95 28.00 41.35
CA GLU A 631 -17.03 27.81 42.48
C GLU A 631 -17.34 26.55 43.31
N ASN A 632 -18.57 26.04 43.22
CA ASN A 632 -18.99 24.83 43.93
C ASN A 632 -18.67 23.53 43.17
N SER A 633 -18.05 23.64 41.99
CA SER A 633 -17.73 22.48 41.14
C SER A 633 -16.87 21.45 41.87
N LYS A 634 -17.26 20.18 41.80
CA LYS A 634 -16.49 19.05 42.33
C LYS A 634 -16.01 18.13 41.21
N PRO A 635 -14.88 17.44 41.40
CA PRO A 635 -14.33 16.59 40.37
C PRO A 635 -15.15 15.31 40.17
N VAL A 636 -15.24 14.87 38.91
CA VAL A 636 -15.80 13.57 38.51
C VAL A 636 -14.69 12.54 38.24
N ILE A 637 -13.50 13.00 37.84
CA ILE A 637 -12.28 12.19 37.67
C ILE A 637 -11.10 13.00 38.21
N THR A 638 -10.15 12.37 38.89
CA THR A 638 -9.00 13.05 39.50
C THR A 638 -7.68 12.70 38.81
N LYS A 639 -6.71 13.62 38.82
CA LYS A 639 -5.34 13.42 38.34
C LYS A 639 -5.21 12.98 36.87
N MET A 640 -5.97 13.61 35.97
CA MET A 640 -5.90 13.32 34.53
C MET A 640 -5.27 14.50 33.80
N GLN A 641 -4.34 14.21 32.89
CA GLN A 641 -3.70 15.23 32.07
C GLN A 641 -4.48 15.45 30.77
N HIS A 642 -4.81 14.35 30.08
CA HIS A 642 -5.58 14.33 28.84
C HIS A 642 -6.45 13.09 28.79
N GLY A 643 -7.48 13.14 27.95
CA GLY A 643 -8.25 11.97 27.57
C GLY A 643 -9.54 12.35 26.87
N GLN A 644 -10.29 11.32 26.48
CA GLN A 644 -11.58 11.47 25.84
C GLN A 644 -12.61 10.58 26.53
N ILE A 645 -13.76 11.17 26.78
CA ILE A 645 -14.96 10.50 27.27
C ILE A 645 -15.91 10.34 26.10
N PHE A 646 -16.42 9.13 25.88
CA PHE A 646 -17.36 8.85 24.83
C PHE A 646 -18.38 7.81 25.26
N ARG A 647 -19.58 7.88 24.69
CA ARG A 647 -20.59 6.82 24.84
C ARG A 647 -20.10 5.60 24.08
N THR A 648 -20.24 4.42 24.67
CA THR A 648 -19.73 3.19 24.06
C THR A 648 -20.64 1.99 24.31
N TYR A 649 -20.51 0.99 23.44
CA TYR A 649 -21.08 -0.34 23.61
C TYR A 649 -20.01 -1.40 23.95
N LEU A 650 -18.75 -1.01 24.14
CA LEU A 650 -17.61 -1.92 24.37
C LEU A 650 -17.80 -2.85 25.59
N PHE A 651 -18.58 -2.43 26.57
CA PHE A 651 -18.82 -3.22 27.78
C PHE A 651 -20.02 -4.19 27.66
N GLY A 652 -20.64 -4.31 26.48
CA GLY A 652 -21.84 -5.12 26.25
C GLY A 652 -23.14 -4.31 26.33
N LEU A 653 -24.17 -4.75 25.60
CA LEU A 653 -25.46 -4.02 25.49
C LEU A 653 -26.17 -3.92 26.85
N ASN A 654 -26.04 -4.96 27.67
CA ASN A 654 -26.69 -5.06 28.98
C ASN A 654 -25.85 -4.45 30.12
N SER A 655 -24.62 -4.01 29.85
CA SER A 655 -23.75 -3.42 30.87
C SER A 655 -24.34 -2.11 31.42
N PRO A 656 -24.26 -1.87 32.74
CA PRO A 656 -24.64 -0.58 33.32
C PRO A 656 -23.67 0.55 32.93
N TYR A 657 -22.46 0.22 32.45
CA TYR A 657 -21.48 1.20 32.01
C TYR A 657 -21.74 1.60 30.57
N LYS A 658 -22.19 2.86 30.38
CA LYS A 658 -22.53 3.42 29.05
C LYS A 658 -21.47 4.37 28.51
N TYR A 659 -20.48 4.71 29.32
CA TYR A 659 -19.42 5.64 28.97
C TYR A 659 -18.05 5.03 29.21
N ALA A 660 -17.11 5.30 28.30
CA ALA A 660 -15.71 4.98 28.45
C ALA A 660 -14.87 6.25 28.53
N PHE A 661 -13.77 6.16 29.27
CA PHE A 661 -12.69 7.13 29.29
C PHE A 661 -11.42 6.45 28.78
N PHE A 662 -10.68 7.11 27.89
CA PHE A 662 -9.32 6.72 27.56
C PHE A 662 -8.42 7.94 27.59
N GLY A 663 -7.28 7.86 28.27
CA GLY A 663 -6.39 9.02 28.43
C GLY A 663 -5.11 8.71 29.18
N CYS A 664 -4.47 9.74 29.74
CA CYS A 664 -3.26 9.61 30.54
C CYS A 664 -3.34 10.41 31.84
N ASN A 665 -2.61 9.94 32.85
CA ASN A 665 -2.60 10.56 34.17
C ASN A 665 -1.75 11.85 34.21
N SER A 666 -1.85 12.61 35.30
CA SER A 666 -1.13 13.88 35.50
C SER A 666 0.21 13.77 36.24
N LEU A 667 0.79 12.58 36.36
CA LEU A 667 2.03 12.34 37.13
C LEU A 667 3.31 12.47 36.27
N GLY A 668 3.16 12.71 34.97
CA GLY A 668 4.29 12.77 34.04
C GLY A 668 4.92 11.40 33.74
N ASP A 669 4.39 10.31 34.31
CA ASP A 669 4.75 8.93 33.97
C ASP A 669 3.93 8.38 32.78
N SER A 670 2.99 9.17 32.29
CA SER A 670 2.25 9.01 31.02
C SER A 670 1.57 7.65 30.80
N LYS A 671 1.19 6.96 31.88
CA LYS A 671 0.51 5.67 31.77
C LYS A 671 -0.87 5.84 31.15
N ALA A 672 -1.21 4.95 30.22
CA ALA A 672 -2.55 4.86 29.65
C ALA A 672 -3.55 4.48 30.75
N VAL A 673 -4.65 5.23 30.84
CA VAL A 673 -5.72 4.99 31.80
C VAL A 673 -7.01 4.76 31.03
N LEU A 674 -7.68 3.67 31.37
CA LEU A 674 -9.02 3.34 30.90
C LEU A 674 -10.01 3.58 32.05
N GLY A 675 -11.19 4.11 31.73
CA GLY A 675 -12.28 4.23 32.69
C GLY A 675 -13.60 3.76 32.11
N ARG A 676 -14.51 3.34 32.99
CA ARG A 676 -15.91 3.04 32.68
C ARG A 676 -16.85 3.78 33.61
N GLY A 677 -17.90 4.38 33.06
CA GLY A 677 -18.86 5.23 33.78
C GLY A 677 -20.31 4.85 33.46
N ILE A 678 -21.19 5.00 34.45
CA ILE A 678 -22.64 4.73 34.33
C ILE A 678 -23.36 5.94 33.73
N ALA A 679 -23.04 7.14 34.21
CA ALA A 679 -23.52 8.43 33.71
C ALA A 679 -22.32 9.35 33.38
N PRO A 680 -22.54 10.50 32.70
CA PRO A 680 -21.47 11.48 32.46
C PRO A 680 -20.71 11.90 33.74
N GLU A 681 -21.43 12.14 34.82
CA GLU A 681 -20.87 12.47 36.14
C GLU A 681 -20.24 11.27 36.88
N GLY A 682 -20.40 10.06 36.37
CA GLY A 682 -19.95 8.82 37.00
C GLY A 682 -21.08 8.00 37.65
N PRO A 683 -20.80 7.20 38.69
CA PRO A 683 -19.47 6.95 39.25
C PRO A 683 -18.54 6.34 38.20
N TRP A 684 -17.27 6.77 38.22
CA TRP A 684 -16.22 6.31 37.32
C TRP A 684 -15.36 5.23 37.99
N GLN A 685 -15.12 4.13 37.29
CA GLN A 685 -14.13 3.12 37.67
C GLN A 685 -12.94 3.23 36.72
N MET A 686 -11.75 3.46 37.26
CA MET A 686 -10.54 3.76 36.50
C MET A 686 -9.49 2.67 36.72
N GLU A 687 -8.81 2.28 35.65
CA GLU A 687 -7.77 1.25 35.60
C GLU A 687 -6.57 1.80 34.85
N THR A 688 -5.36 1.54 35.35
CA THR A 688 -4.13 1.89 34.64
C THR A 688 -3.69 0.69 33.82
N LEU A 689 -3.57 0.87 32.52
CA LEU A 689 -3.14 -0.20 31.63
C LEU A 689 -1.61 -0.34 31.71
N ASP A 690 -1.11 -1.57 31.83
CA ASP A 690 0.34 -1.88 31.71
C ASP A 690 0.77 -1.92 30.23
N LEU A 691 0.36 -0.89 29.48
CA LEU A 691 0.90 -0.64 28.16
C LEU A 691 2.28 -0.03 28.36
N LYS A 692 3.31 -0.86 28.31
CA LYS A 692 4.69 -0.38 28.17
C LYS A 692 4.84 0.25 26.79
N THR A 693 4.57 1.54 26.73
CA THR A 693 5.04 2.42 25.66
C THR A 693 6.56 2.35 25.63
N TYR A 694 7.13 1.82 24.55
CA TYR A 694 8.58 1.78 24.40
C TYR A 694 8.98 3.08 23.75
N ALA A 695 9.94 3.84 24.29
CA ALA A 695 10.53 4.86 23.44
C ALA A 695 11.30 4.12 22.32
N LEU A 696 10.75 4.05 21.11
CA LEU A 696 11.46 3.53 19.92
C LEU A 696 12.81 4.24 19.76
N ASN A 697 12.92 5.48 20.26
CA ASN A 697 14.16 6.20 20.45
C ASN A 697 14.53 6.27 21.95
N LYS A 698 15.58 5.53 22.35
CA LYS A 698 16.04 5.45 23.75
C LYS A 698 16.64 6.76 24.30
N ASP A 699 16.95 7.72 23.43
CA ASP A 699 17.66 8.97 23.80
C ASP A 699 16.70 10.14 24.08
N LYS A 700 15.38 9.96 23.90
CA LYS A 700 14.37 10.99 24.21
C LYS A 700 13.66 10.68 25.51
N THR A 701 13.49 11.69 26.37
CA THR A 701 12.69 11.60 27.60
C THR A 701 11.26 11.15 27.24
N PRO A 702 10.66 10.18 27.94
CA PRO A 702 9.30 9.72 27.69
C PRO A 702 8.28 10.78 28.14
N PHE A 703 8.22 11.89 27.43
CA PHE A 703 7.14 12.85 27.56
C PHE A 703 6.05 12.42 26.58
N GLN A 704 5.20 11.47 26.96
CA GLN A 704 4.19 10.89 26.07
C GLN A 704 2.90 11.68 26.20
N TYR A 705 2.63 12.51 25.20
CA TYR A 705 1.44 13.34 25.10
C TYR A 705 0.40 12.62 24.23
N CYS A 706 -0.89 12.92 24.39
CA CYS A 706 -1.96 12.64 23.41
C CYS A 706 -2.41 11.17 23.19
N PHE A 707 -3.12 10.54 24.13
CA PHE A 707 -3.88 9.30 23.86
C PHE A 707 -5.29 9.62 23.33
N TYR A 708 -5.61 9.14 22.12
CA TYR A 708 -6.90 9.39 21.48
C TYR A 708 -7.61 8.10 21.06
N PRO A 709 -8.81 7.81 21.61
CA PRO A 709 -9.65 6.73 21.13
C PRO A 709 -10.40 7.14 19.85
N HIS A 710 -10.51 6.21 18.91
CA HIS A 710 -11.22 6.35 17.64
C HIS A 710 -12.35 5.31 17.54
N PRO A 711 -13.44 5.44 18.33
CA PRO A 711 -14.52 4.45 18.36
C PRO A 711 -15.21 4.28 17.00
N TRP A 712 -15.10 5.26 16.10
CA TRP A 712 -15.62 5.20 14.74
C TRP A 712 -14.80 4.32 13.78
N ALA A 713 -13.55 4.00 14.12
CA ALA A 713 -12.58 3.35 13.23
C ALA A 713 -12.57 1.81 13.38
N SER A 714 -13.26 1.26 14.37
CA SER A 714 -13.34 -0.17 14.65
C SER A 714 -14.77 -0.59 15.03
N SER A 715 -15.06 -1.89 15.00
CA SER A 715 -16.36 -2.40 15.42
C SER A 715 -16.41 -2.52 16.95
N GLU A 716 -16.94 -1.49 17.63
CA GLU A 716 -17.18 -1.55 19.08
C GLU A 716 -18.07 -2.73 19.47
N ARG A 717 -18.97 -3.16 18.57
CA ARG A 717 -19.83 -4.34 18.77
C ARG A 717 -19.05 -5.65 18.90
N ASN A 718 -17.84 -5.70 18.37
CA ASN A 718 -16.95 -6.85 18.46
C ASN A 718 -15.93 -6.69 19.61
N GLY A 719 -16.08 -5.66 20.45
CA GLY A 719 -15.11 -5.32 21.49
C GLY A 719 -13.87 -4.58 20.98
N ASP A 720 -13.82 -4.15 19.71
CA ASP A 720 -12.63 -3.53 19.15
C ASP A 720 -12.64 -2.00 19.32
N LEU A 721 -11.57 -1.45 19.89
CA LEU A 721 -11.31 -0.01 20.00
C LEU A 721 -9.94 0.34 19.42
N LEU A 722 -9.93 1.21 18.41
CA LEU A 722 -8.69 1.79 17.91
C LEU A 722 -8.24 2.96 18.79
N ILE A 723 -6.96 2.99 19.16
CA ILE A 723 -6.34 4.08 19.90
C ILE A 723 -5.06 4.51 19.20
N THR A 724 -4.80 5.81 19.19
CA THR A 724 -3.55 6.39 18.71
C THR A 724 -2.85 7.22 19.78
N TRP A 725 -1.52 7.27 19.74
CA TRP A 725 -0.69 8.16 20.59
C TRP A 725 0.67 8.47 19.97
N SER A 726 1.37 9.46 20.53
CA SER A 726 2.76 9.80 20.16
C SER A 726 3.77 9.22 21.15
N GLU A 727 4.73 8.43 20.66
CA GLU A 727 5.89 8.00 21.42
C GLU A 727 7.06 8.99 21.28
N GLY A 728 7.24 9.86 22.28
CA GLY A 728 8.35 10.82 22.32
C GLY A 728 7.96 12.30 22.25
N GLY A 729 6.72 12.63 22.62
CA GLY A 729 6.25 14.02 22.72
C GLY A 729 5.73 14.57 21.40
N MET A 730 5.85 15.87 21.18
CA MET A 730 5.34 16.52 19.97
C MET A 730 6.11 16.15 18.69
N ASP A 731 7.30 15.56 18.83
CA ASP A 731 8.16 15.10 17.71
C ASP A 731 8.39 13.59 17.73
N GLY A 732 7.43 12.84 18.31
CA GLY A 732 7.47 11.39 18.45
C GLY A 732 6.95 10.63 17.23
N ASN A 733 7.12 9.31 17.22
CA ASN A 733 6.45 8.45 16.24
C ASN A 733 5.00 8.23 16.65
N VAL A 734 4.09 8.21 15.68
CA VAL A 734 2.70 7.82 15.92
C VAL A 734 2.58 6.32 16.00
N ILE A 735 1.93 5.85 17.06
CA ILE A 735 1.47 4.49 17.17
C ILE A 735 -0.05 4.46 17.08
N ALA A 736 -0.56 3.54 16.29
CA ALA A 736 -1.95 3.13 16.27
C ALA A 736 -2.05 1.67 16.71
N VAL A 737 -2.88 1.38 17.72
CA VAL A 737 -3.15 0.02 18.19
C VAL A 737 -4.64 -0.21 18.29
N GLN A 738 -5.10 -1.34 17.77
CA GLN A 738 -6.42 -1.86 18.04
C GLN A 738 -6.38 -2.68 19.33
N LEU A 739 -7.14 -2.26 20.34
CA LEU A 739 -7.39 -3.04 21.55
C LEU A 739 -8.69 -3.83 21.40
N ARG A 740 -8.68 -5.10 21.81
CA ARG A 740 -9.89 -5.93 21.91
C ARG A 740 -10.29 -6.12 23.36
N PHE A 741 -11.51 -5.75 23.68
CA PHE A 741 -12.16 -5.94 24.97
C PHE A 741 -13.00 -7.22 24.92
N GLU A 742 -12.52 -8.27 25.59
CA GLU A 742 -13.27 -9.50 25.76
C GLU A 742 -14.31 -9.32 26.88
N THR A 743 -15.56 -9.69 26.60
CA THR A 743 -16.63 -9.71 27.60
C THR A 743 -17.19 -11.12 27.69
N ALA A 744 -17.81 -11.49 28.82
CA ALA A 744 -18.44 -12.79 28.97
C ALA A 744 -19.59 -13.04 27.97
N GLU A 745 -20.16 -11.97 27.38
CA GLU A 745 -21.19 -12.05 26.33
C GLU A 745 -20.59 -12.33 24.93
N PHE A 746 -19.29 -12.08 24.75
CA PHE A 746 -18.54 -12.29 23.51
C PHE A 746 -17.19 -12.99 23.80
N PRO A 747 -17.20 -14.28 24.21
CA PRO A 747 -15.97 -15.05 24.37
C PRO A 747 -15.39 -15.39 23.00
N THR A 748 -14.14 -14.99 22.77
CA THR A 748 -13.33 -15.41 21.62
C THR A 748 -12.78 -16.81 21.77
#